data_AF-A0A2U3KLH7-F1
#
_entry.id   AF-A0A2U3KLH7-F1
#
_cell.length_a   1.000
_cell.length_b   1.000
_cell.length_c   1.000
_cell.angle_alpha   90.00
_cell.angle_beta   90.00
_cell.angle_gamma   90.00
#
_symmetry.space_group_name_H-M   'P 1'
#
loop_
_entity.id
_entity.type
_entity.pdbx_description
1 polymer ?
#
loop_
_entity_poly.entity_id
_entity_poly.type
_entity_poly.pdbx_seq_one_letter_code
_entity_poly.pdbx_strand_id
1 'polypeptide(L)'
;MFQKIKTPLLLLLISETLLILLFPWSLVFEPTLAAGGDTPSHFIAAVAMNRSLFAFFSPVTWIHGAYAGFPLFLQYFPLPFALMALISKAVSLQVAFKLVTLLGIIPLPAAVYLCLRYLGYRQNIPAIGALLSLPFLLMTDNKIFGGNICSTLAGEFAFSISFILYIIFTGKLYADISRGKSPLGSSAIEALTALSHGYPLLQSIMGSFYFILWGRNLRNIFKLHAAAAGLVAFWLLPLLWRMPWNTTYSYCWHFESWKEIAPPLLWPSFAGTLILGGSSIHKLFWPERRFSFVFKTPIDCPELYLLWQFGVALLGFSLASFAGLVDMRFLPFAQIMLVLMGAVGWGRLISGLPRPNFWLAGFCAGVVAIALTRAAVVDSWIQWNYSGMESKPLWNSYLRVNDYLSGDQNSPRVVYEHNDITNDTGSIRAFELLPYYSGRSTLEGLYMQSSLNSPFIFYIQSELSKSPSAPFPQYYFSRPDPDRAAKRLALFNVSQVIAVSDDISNTLDSSPFYELRMSFPPFRIYRLRRSGDSYVEPLKFRPLRIPSKNWKKVQFEWFRRSSLSVPLVVASEGSPGEFWKNLQAYDGDPEHIPEVPVQISQKIRANAVLGDSRITIDTSEPGHPLWIKVSYHPDWRITEGAGELYLASPAFMLLVPKTSRVVLTFDTGSGVYLWGKILFFITVLVLIFKALLARLPHVRHIRILPGLTRYNPIRSSKIGINAWLFAAFALIAAITLGSISTRNHHDPVLLYYLATGKFEKIEGIKSGPDGSASEDSPAIAQSPETLSVLDLLDEGIAKFGRSSMLDFFMLYKASVMSKMKKWDQLRPILEDFLKKNPDNRINAEGLTLLGEASLKMNQTVDAERFFRQALSSWPEDNSIKQAGLHLAEILGCDTIFETARGLLASGKYIEAHNIYRALSLSEDKKIADKGLASLACCSFYMNRWQEASDLFTQWPADNSDAPQSARVQADLRQCRTIIDKNIEWMTGANPQSASPARHGLIVRFLDWAAQILPWHADRVNQKQYGEQVLSDEQQG
;
A
#
# COMPACT_ATOMS: atom_id res chain seq x y z
N MET A 1 -28.87 32.53 28.39
CA MET A 1 -28.28 31.19 28.61
C MET A 1 -26.74 31.21 28.63
N PHE A 2 -26.06 32.05 27.84
CA PHE A 2 -24.59 32.11 27.75
C PHE A 2 -23.83 32.71 28.96
N GLN A 3 -24.46 33.48 29.85
CA GLN A 3 -23.77 34.12 30.98
C GLN A 3 -23.29 33.16 32.10
N LYS A 4 -23.70 31.88 32.09
CA LYS A 4 -23.29 30.86 33.10
C LYS A 4 -22.21 29.88 32.63
N ILE A 5 -21.78 29.95 31.37
CA ILE A 5 -20.77 29.02 30.80
C ILE A 5 -19.38 29.54 31.15
N LYS A 6 -18.56 28.73 31.83
CA LYS A 6 -17.15 29.07 32.11
C LYS A 6 -16.38 29.18 30.79
N THR A 7 -15.59 30.23 30.62
CA THR A 7 -14.78 30.52 29.41
C THR A 7 -14.08 29.30 28.78
N PRO A 8 -13.48 28.37 29.55
CA PRO A 8 -12.84 27.18 28.98
C PRO A 8 -13.81 26.20 28.30
N LEU A 9 -15.06 26.11 28.78
CA LEU A 9 -16.09 25.27 28.16
C LEU A 9 -16.61 25.90 26.87
N LEU A 10 -16.71 27.25 26.84
CA LEU A 10 -17.08 27.98 25.64
C LEU A 10 -16.06 27.77 24.51
N LEU A 11 -14.76 27.82 24.82
CA LEU A 11 -13.70 27.59 23.82
C LEU A 11 -13.73 26.16 23.27
N LEU A 12 -13.95 25.15 24.11
CA LEU A 12 -14.16 23.77 23.64
C LEU A 12 -15.37 23.70 22.69
N LEU A 13 -16.51 24.28 23.08
CA LEU A 13 -17.71 24.31 22.23
C LEU A 13 -17.45 25.01 20.90
N ILE A 14 -16.66 26.09 20.88
CA ILE A 14 -16.28 26.77 19.64
C ILE A 14 -15.43 25.85 18.76
N SER A 15 -14.40 25.18 19.30
CA SER A 15 -13.58 24.25 18.53
C SER A 15 -14.39 23.12 17.92
N GLU A 16 -15.28 22.51 18.71
CA GLU A 16 -16.18 21.45 18.24
C GLU A 16 -17.17 21.96 17.18
N THR A 17 -17.76 23.13 17.40
CA THR A 17 -18.72 23.73 16.45
C THR A 17 -18.04 24.06 15.13
N LEU A 18 -16.81 24.60 15.15
CA LEU A 18 -16.05 24.89 13.94
C LEU A 18 -15.77 23.61 13.14
N LEU A 19 -15.44 22.50 13.80
CA LEU A 19 -15.27 21.20 13.12
C LEU A 19 -16.59 20.68 12.55
N ILE A 20 -17.67 20.72 13.33
CA ILE A 20 -19.00 20.27 12.88
C ILE A 20 -19.47 21.06 11.65
N LEU A 21 -19.19 22.36 11.61
CA LEU A 21 -19.55 23.23 10.48
C LEU A 21 -18.66 23.02 9.25
N LEU A 22 -17.48 22.43 9.40
CA LEU A 22 -16.59 22.11 8.28
C LEU A 22 -17.16 20.97 7.41
N PHE A 23 -18.00 20.10 7.99
CA PHE A 23 -18.53 18.93 7.28
C PHE A 23 -19.88 19.21 6.60
N PRO A 24 -20.03 18.89 5.30
CA PRO A 24 -21.30 19.01 4.58
C PRO A 24 -22.22 17.86 4.99
N TRP A 25 -23.07 18.09 6.00
CA TRP A 25 -23.97 17.06 6.53
C TRP A 25 -24.91 16.47 5.48
N SER A 26 -25.27 17.22 4.43
CA SER A 26 -26.02 16.71 3.28
C SER A 26 -25.30 15.52 2.62
N LEU A 27 -23.99 15.62 2.37
CA LEU A 27 -23.18 14.55 1.77
C LEU A 27 -22.91 13.41 2.76
N VAL A 28 -22.79 13.71 4.05
CA VAL A 28 -22.60 12.69 5.09
C VAL A 28 -23.82 11.77 5.20
N PHE A 29 -25.03 12.33 5.10
CA PHE A 29 -26.28 11.57 5.14
C PHE A 29 -26.75 11.07 3.77
N GLU A 30 -26.04 11.41 2.69
CA GLU A 30 -26.30 10.87 1.37
C GLU A 30 -25.85 9.39 1.31
N PRO A 31 -26.70 8.47 0.80
CA PRO A 31 -26.42 7.03 0.79
C PRO A 31 -25.44 6.61 -0.32
N THR A 32 -24.40 7.40 -0.57
CA THR A 32 -23.30 7.13 -1.51
C THR A 32 -22.10 6.51 -0.81
N LEU A 33 -21.35 5.64 -1.51
CA LEU A 33 -20.16 5.00 -0.97
C LEU A 33 -19.00 6.00 -0.90
N ALA A 34 -18.42 6.21 0.30
CA ALA A 34 -17.30 7.12 0.50
C ALA A 34 -16.13 6.80 -0.45
N ALA A 35 -15.66 7.81 -1.19
CA ALA A 35 -14.53 7.77 -2.11
C ALA A 35 -13.19 8.01 -1.37
N GLY A 36 -12.06 7.94 -2.08
CA GLY A 36 -10.74 8.40 -1.63
C GLY A 36 -9.81 7.31 -1.08
N GLY A 37 -8.58 7.23 -1.61
CA GLY A 37 -7.53 6.34 -1.13
C GLY A 37 -8.02 4.90 -0.90
N ASP A 38 -7.79 4.38 0.30
CA ASP A 38 -8.16 3.03 0.74
C ASP A 38 -9.63 2.95 1.23
N THR A 39 -10.29 4.08 1.42
CA THR A 39 -11.60 4.17 2.08
C THR A 39 -12.69 3.34 1.42
N PRO A 40 -12.88 3.34 0.08
CA PRO A 40 -13.90 2.51 -0.55
C PRO A 40 -13.68 1.02 -0.32
N SER A 41 -12.42 0.55 -0.40
CA SER A 41 -12.08 -0.88 -0.27
C SER A 41 -12.42 -1.45 1.10
N HIS A 42 -12.45 -0.62 2.15
CA HIS A 42 -12.91 -1.01 3.48
C HIS A 42 -14.41 -1.39 3.52
N PHE A 43 -15.20 -1.00 2.53
CA PHE A 43 -16.64 -1.27 2.52
C PHE A 43 -16.95 -2.78 2.47
N ILE A 44 -16.10 -3.59 1.84
CA ILE A 44 -16.24 -5.06 1.84
C ILE A 44 -16.24 -5.61 3.26
N ALA A 45 -15.38 -5.09 4.13
CA ALA A 45 -15.34 -5.51 5.52
C ALA A 45 -16.55 -5.02 6.32
N ALA A 46 -17.08 -3.83 6.02
CA ALA A 46 -18.32 -3.35 6.60
C ALA A 46 -19.52 -4.24 6.20
N VAL A 47 -19.59 -4.65 4.92
CA VAL A 47 -20.61 -5.59 4.42
C VAL A 47 -20.48 -6.95 5.10
N ALA A 48 -19.26 -7.50 5.19
CA ALA A 48 -19.00 -8.78 5.85
C ALA A 48 -19.43 -8.74 7.32
N MET A 49 -19.03 -7.71 8.07
CA MET A 49 -19.41 -7.54 9.47
C MET A 49 -20.93 -7.35 9.65
N ASN A 50 -21.60 -6.65 8.72
CA ASN A 50 -23.05 -6.46 8.79
C ASN A 50 -23.83 -7.77 8.62
N ARG A 51 -23.34 -8.71 7.79
CA ARG A 51 -23.93 -10.05 7.62
C ARG A 51 -23.78 -10.90 8.89
N SER A 52 -22.69 -10.73 9.64
CA SER A 52 -22.35 -11.56 10.80
C SER A 52 -22.36 -10.82 12.15
N LEU A 53 -23.06 -9.69 12.28
CA LEU A 53 -23.00 -8.82 13.47
C LEU A 53 -23.28 -9.57 14.79
N PHE A 54 -24.26 -10.48 14.79
CA PHE A 54 -24.62 -11.27 15.97
C PHE A 54 -23.56 -12.30 16.38
N ALA A 55 -22.56 -12.53 15.52
CA ALA A 55 -21.39 -13.37 15.78
C ALA A 55 -20.15 -12.54 16.15
N PHE A 56 -20.28 -11.30 16.64
CA PHE A 56 -19.14 -10.41 16.94
C PHE A 56 -18.04 -11.04 17.84
N PHE A 57 -18.40 -11.95 18.75
CA PHE A 57 -17.43 -12.70 19.57
C PHE A 57 -16.71 -13.85 18.83
N SER A 58 -16.96 -13.99 17.54
CA SER A 58 -16.23 -14.81 16.57
C SER A 58 -16.11 -13.99 15.28
N PRO A 59 -15.38 -12.86 15.32
CA PRO A 59 -15.41 -11.86 14.25
C PRO A 59 -14.70 -12.33 12.98
N VAL A 60 -13.85 -13.36 13.08
CA VAL A 60 -13.07 -13.86 11.97
C VAL A 60 -13.96 -14.61 10.99
N THR A 61 -13.92 -14.21 9.73
CA THR A 61 -14.66 -14.85 8.63
C THR A 61 -13.78 -15.02 7.40
N TRP A 62 -13.99 -16.08 6.64
CA TRP A 62 -13.29 -16.28 5.37
C TRP A 62 -13.95 -15.50 4.24
N ILE A 63 -13.16 -14.72 3.50
CA ILE A 63 -13.61 -13.97 2.31
C ILE A 63 -12.90 -14.51 1.08
N HIS A 64 -13.66 -15.04 0.11
CA HIS A 64 -13.12 -15.51 -1.18
C HIS A 64 -12.78 -14.38 -2.17
N GLY A 65 -13.42 -13.22 -2.00
CA GLY A 65 -13.49 -12.14 -2.99
C GLY A 65 -12.17 -11.48 -3.39
N ALA A 66 -11.09 -11.66 -2.61
CA ALA A 66 -9.75 -11.17 -2.95
C ALA A 66 -8.69 -12.14 -2.42
N TYR A 67 -7.46 -12.00 -2.88
CA TYR A 67 -6.29 -12.75 -2.45
C TYR A 67 -6.42 -14.28 -2.51
N ALA A 68 -7.23 -14.77 -3.46
CA ALA A 68 -7.65 -16.17 -3.54
C ALA A 68 -8.27 -16.73 -2.23
N GLY A 69 -8.75 -15.87 -1.34
CA GLY A 69 -9.23 -16.22 -0.01
C GLY A 69 -8.34 -15.70 1.11
N PHE A 70 -8.95 -15.13 2.16
CA PHE A 70 -8.24 -14.74 3.38
C PHE A 70 -9.18 -14.65 4.60
N PRO A 71 -8.65 -14.81 5.83
CA PRO A 71 -9.41 -14.65 7.08
C PRO A 71 -9.54 -13.17 7.48
N LEU A 72 -10.62 -12.53 7.04
CA LEU A 72 -10.94 -11.15 7.44
C LEU A 72 -11.13 -11.06 8.96
N PHE A 73 -10.65 -9.96 9.55
CA PHE A 73 -10.62 -9.68 11.00
C PHE A 73 -9.69 -10.56 11.84
N LEU A 74 -8.93 -11.50 11.26
CA LEU A 74 -7.89 -12.22 12.01
C LEU A 74 -6.67 -11.33 12.27
N GLN A 75 -6.19 -10.64 11.23
CA GLN A 75 -5.08 -9.67 11.31
C GLN A 75 -5.54 -8.21 11.18
N TYR A 76 -6.85 -7.95 11.24
CA TYR A 76 -7.41 -6.59 11.20
C TYR A 76 -8.45 -6.35 12.30
N PHE A 77 -8.76 -5.08 12.56
CA PHE A 77 -9.48 -4.64 13.76
C PHE A 77 -11.01 -4.63 13.56
N PRO A 78 -11.79 -5.33 14.41
CA PRO A 78 -13.21 -5.52 14.17
C PRO A 78 -14.12 -4.38 14.68
N LEU A 79 -13.70 -3.59 15.68
CA LEU A 79 -14.62 -2.67 16.36
C LEU A 79 -15.21 -1.58 15.47
N PRO A 80 -14.43 -0.85 14.64
CA PRO A 80 -15.01 0.19 13.76
C PRO A 80 -16.10 -0.37 12.84
N PHE A 81 -15.90 -1.54 12.26
CA PHE A 81 -16.89 -2.17 11.38
C PHE A 81 -18.10 -2.70 12.13
N ALA A 82 -17.94 -3.17 13.37
CA ALA A 82 -19.07 -3.54 14.21
C ALA A 82 -19.94 -2.33 14.58
N LEU A 83 -19.32 -1.17 14.81
CA LEU A 83 -20.05 0.09 14.98
C LEU A 83 -20.81 0.48 13.71
N MET A 84 -20.20 0.33 12.53
CA MET A 84 -20.87 0.59 11.25
C MET A 84 -22.09 -0.32 11.07
N ALA A 85 -21.93 -1.62 11.32
CA ALA A 85 -23.01 -2.61 11.23
C ALA A 85 -24.12 -2.42 12.28
N LEU A 86 -23.80 -1.86 13.45
CA LEU A 86 -24.77 -1.52 14.49
C LEU A 86 -25.57 -0.26 14.10
N ILE A 87 -24.88 0.79 13.65
CA ILE A 87 -25.51 2.04 13.22
C ILE A 87 -26.35 1.84 11.94
N SER A 88 -25.95 0.91 11.06
CA SER A 88 -26.71 0.56 9.85
C SER A 88 -28.06 -0.11 10.13
N LYS A 89 -28.41 -0.38 11.39
CA LYS A 89 -29.77 -0.78 11.77
C LYS A 89 -30.75 0.39 11.77
N ALA A 90 -30.26 1.64 11.80
CA ALA A 90 -31.06 2.86 11.78
C ALA A 90 -30.92 3.67 10.46
N VAL A 91 -29.80 3.52 9.76
CA VAL A 91 -29.48 4.24 8.50
C VAL A 91 -28.88 3.27 7.48
N SER A 92 -28.64 3.69 6.23
CA SER A 92 -27.94 2.85 5.26
C SER A 92 -26.50 2.53 5.73
N LEU A 93 -25.94 1.42 5.25
CA LEU A 93 -24.56 1.04 5.61
C LEU A 93 -23.54 2.08 5.13
N GLN A 94 -23.79 2.73 3.99
CA GLN A 94 -22.97 3.82 3.45
C GLN A 94 -22.94 5.03 4.40
N VAL A 95 -24.10 5.45 4.90
CA VAL A 95 -24.20 6.56 5.88
C VAL A 95 -23.55 6.15 7.20
N ALA A 96 -23.80 4.93 7.68
CA ALA A 96 -23.16 4.41 8.88
C ALA A 96 -21.62 4.40 8.76
N PHE A 97 -21.10 4.04 7.58
CA PHE A 97 -19.68 4.09 7.28
C PHE A 97 -19.13 5.51 7.46
N LYS A 98 -19.73 6.51 6.79
CA LYS A 98 -19.32 7.92 6.89
C LYS A 98 -19.38 8.42 8.34
N LEU A 99 -20.46 8.14 9.07
CA LEU A 99 -20.62 8.54 10.47
C LEU A 99 -19.54 7.94 11.39
N VAL A 100 -19.16 6.67 11.18
CA VAL A 100 -18.09 6.05 11.97
C VAL A 100 -16.72 6.66 11.65
N THR A 101 -16.44 7.04 10.41
CA THR A 101 -15.17 7.74 10.10
C THR A 101 -15.05 9.06 10.88
N LEU A 102 -16.16 9.79 11.07
CA LEU A 102 -16.20 11.04 11.84
C LEU A 102 -15.91 10.84 13.34
N LEU A 103 -16.10 9.63 13.89
CA LEU A 103 -15.71 9.32 15.27
C LEU A 103 -14.20 9.41 15.50
N GLY A 104 -13.40 9.30 14.43
CA GLY A 104 -11.96 9.52 14.44
C GLY A 104 -11.53 10.99 14.33
N ILE A 105 -12.46 11.91 14.08
CA ILE A 105 -12.17 13.33 13.80
C ILE A 105 -12.80 14.24 14.85
N ILE A 106 -14.13 14.24 14.91
CA ILE A 106 -14.90 15.23 15.67
C ILE A 106 -14.52 15.20 17.16
N PRO A 107 -14.42 14.04 17.85
CA PRO A 107 -14.16 14.03 19.29
C PRO A 107 -12.74 14.41 19.72
N LEU A 108 -11.81 14.70 18.81
CA LEU A 108 -10.41 14.93 19.16
C LEU A 108 -10.18 16.15 20.09
N PRO A 109 -10.77 17.34 19.85
CA PRO A 109 -10.61 18.47 20.77
C PRO A 109 -11.14 18.15 22.17
N ALA A 110 -12.30 17.50 22.27
CA ALA A 110 -12.82 16.99 23.54
C ALA A 110 -11.89 15.98 24.21
N ALA A 111 -11.30 15.04 23.47
CA ALA A 111 -10.34 14.07 24.02
C ALA A 111 -9.08 14.74 24.57
N VAL A 112 -8.53 15.73 23.84
CA VAL A 112 -7.39 16.54 24.30
C VAL A 112 -7.75 17.34 25.55
N TYR A 113 -8.92 17.98 25.56
CA TYR A 113 -9.44 18.67 26.74
C TYR A 113 -9.53 17.73 27.95
N LEU A 114 -10.18 16.57 27.78
CA LEU A 114 -10.36 15.57 28.83
C LEU A 114 -9.03 15.04 29.34
N CYS A 115 -8.08 14.76 28.45
CA CYS A 115 -6.73 14.32 28.82
C CYS A 115 -6.05 15.34 29.75
N LEU A 116 -5.99 16.62 29.35
CA LEU A 116 -5.39 17.67 30.18
C LEU A 116 -6.12 17.88 31.52
N ARG A 117 -7.45 17.70 31.55
CA ARG A 117 -8.22 17.72 32.81
C ARG A 117 -7.85 16.56 33.72
N TYR A 118 -7.68 15.36 33.17
CA TYR A 118 -7.27 14.19 33.93
C TYR A 118 -5.85 14.31 34.48
N LEU A 119 -4.94 14.92 33.71
CA LEU A 119 -3.58 15.26 34.14
C LEU A 119 -3.55 16.32 35.28
N GLY A 120 -4.70 16.90 35.63
CA GLY A 120 -4.84 17.82 36.77
C GLY A 120 -4.81 19.30 36.39
N TYR A 121 -4.65 19.63 35.10
CA TYR A 121 -4.68 21.02 34.65
C TYR A 121 -6.10 21.60 34.73
N ARG A 122 -6.19 22.88 35.11
CA ARG A 122 -7.45 23.61 35.31
C ARG A 122 -7.45 24.90 34.46
N GLN A 123 -8.56 25.64 34.55
CA GLN A 123 -8.73 26.93 33.86
C GLN A 123 -8.58 26.80 32.35
N ASN A 124 -7.72 27.62 31.72
CA ASN A 124 -7.62 27.80 30.28
C ASN A 124 -6.74 26.76 29.58
N ILE A 125 -5.85 26.04 30.27
CA ILE A 125 -4.92 25.06 29.66
C ILE A 125 -5.67 23.98 28.85
N PRO A 126 -6.70 23.29 29.38
CA PRO A 126 -7.43 22.29 28.61
C PRO A 126 -8.13 22.86 27.37
N ALA A 127 -8.62 24.11 27.46
CA ALA A 127 -9.27 24.80 26.34
C ALA A 127 -8.27 25.21 25.25
N ILE A 128 -7.09 25.69 25.65
CA ILE A 128 -5.97 25.94 24.74
C ILE A 128 -5.57 24.64 24.03
N GLY A 129 -5.54 23.51 24.73
CA GLY A 129 -5.26 22.21 24.13
C GLY A 129 -6.30 21.80 23.10
N ALA A 130 -7.59 21.93 23.42
CA ALA A 130 -8.67 21.68 22.45
C ALA A 130 -8.49 22.53 21.19
N LEU A 131 -8.14 23.81 21.35
CA LEU A 131 -7.92 24.70 20.22
C LEU A 131 -6.69 24.34 19.39
N LEU A 132 -5.56 24.02 20.04
CA LEU A 132 -4.32 23.59 19.39
C LEU A 132 -4.44 22.23 18.70
N SER A 133 -5.51 21.47 18.95
CA SER A 133 -5.81 20.26 18.17
C SER A 133 -6.38 20.57 16.78
N LEU A 134 -6.91 21.78 16.52
CA LEU A 134 -7.43 22.14 15.20
C LEU A 134 -6.33 22.19 14.12
N PRO A 135 -5.16 22.84 14.33
CA PRO A 135 -4.05 22.73 13.38
C PRO A 135 -3.54 21.30 13.18
N PHE A 136 -3.65 20.42 14.19
CA PHE A 136 -3.30 19.01 14.02
C PHE A 136 -4.29 18.28 13.12
N LEU A 137 -5.60 18.53 13.25
CA LEU A 137 -6.62 17.95 12.38
C LEU A 137 -6.51 18.44 10.93
N LEU A 138 -6.17 19.72 10.75
CA LEU A 138 -6.15 20.40 9.45
C LEU A 138 -4.78 20.35 8.74
N MET A 139 -3.79 19.64 9.29
CA MET A 139 -2.49 19.50 8.62
C MET A 139 -2.62 18.66 7.35
N THR A 140 -2.05 19.17 6.25
CA THR A 140 -2.12 18.53 4.92
C THR A 140 -0.79 17.90 4.49
N ASP A 141 0.28 18.14 5.24
CA ASP A 141 1.61 17.58 4.98
C ASP A 141 1.61 16.05 5.23
N ASN A 142 0.79 15.58 6.18
CA ASN A 142 0.77 14.18 6.63
C ASN A 142 -0.53 13.49 6.19
N LYS A 143 -0.66 13.21 4.88
CA LYS A 143 -1.92 12.72 4.30
C LYS A 143 -2.27 11.28 4.64
N ILE A 144 -1.31 10.48 5.10
CA ILE A 144 -1.50 9.04 5.40
C ILE A 144 -0.78 8.59 6.69
N PHE A 145 -0.41 9.50 7.59
CA PHE A 145 0.28 9.10 8.84
C PHE A 145 -0.72 8.61 9.90
N GLY A 146 -1.93 9.17 9.90
CA GLY A 146 -3.01 8.84 10.85
C GLY A 146 -3.38 10.01 11.78
N GLY A 147 -4.61 10.00 12.28
CA GLY A 147 -5.09 10.90 13.34
C GLY A 147 -5.60 12.28 12.88
N ASN A 148 -5.23 12.75 11.69
CA ASN A 148 -5.76 13.98 11.08
C ASN A 148 -6.88 13.69 10.06
N ILE A 149 -7.52 14.75 9.53
CA ILE A 149 -8.67 14.61 8.62
C ILE A 149 -8.26 13.91 7.31
N CYS A 150 -7.20 14.38 6.64
CA CYS A 150 -6.75 13.79 5.37
C CYS A 150 -6.42 12.30 5.52
N SER A 151 -5.70 11.91 6.58
CA SER A 151 -5.38 10.51 6.86
C SER A 151 -6.63 9.68 7.13
N THR A 152 -7.56 10.19 7.94
CA THR A 152 -8.82 9.49 8.23
C THR A 152 -9.61 9.21 6.96
N LEU A 153 -9.69 10.20 6.07
CA LEU A 153 -10.38 10.11 4.79
C LEU A 153 -9.59 9.28 3.75
N ALA A 154 -8.28 9.12 3.90
CA ALA A 154 -7.48 8.22 3.08
C ALA A 154 -7.65 6.73 3.44
N GLY A 155 -8.31 6.40 4.55
CA GLY A 155 -8.54 5.03 5.03
C GLY A 155 -8.15 4.80 6.49
N GLU A 156 -7.49 5.75 7.15
CA GLU A 156 -6.95 5.59 8.51
C GLU A 156 -7.97 5.84 9.62
N PHE A 157 -9.25 5.65 9.37
CA PHE A 157 -10.30 5.91 10.36
C PHE A 157 -10.21 4.99 11.58
N ALA A 158 -9.84 3.72 11.38
CA ALA A 158 -9.64 2.76 12.48
C ALA A 158 -8.51 3.23 13.40
N PHE A 159 -7.40 3.70 12.82
CA PHE A 159 -6.30 4.33 13.55
C PHE A 159 -6.79 5.57 14.30
N SER A 160 -7.50 6.48 13.65
CA SER A 160 -7.95 7.75 14.24
C SER A 160 -8.93 7.56 15.40
N ILE A 161 -9.86 6.60 15.31
CA ILE A 161 -10.75 6.23 16.44
C ILE A 161 -9.91 5.73 17.62
N SER A 162 -8.98 4.82 17.34
CA SER A 162 -8.09 4.26 18.36
C SER A 162 -7.13 5.31 18.96
N PHE A 163 -6.73 6.31 18.17
CA PHE A 163 -5.89 7.42 18.58
C PHE A 163 -6.58 8.33 19.60
N ILE A 164 -7.87 8.64 19.38
CA ILE A 164 -8.71 9.37 20.33
C ILE A 164 -8.84 8.59 21.65
N LEU A 165 -9.11 7.28 21.58
CA LEU A 165 -9.18 6.41 22.77
C LEU A 165 -7.86 6.39 23.54
N TYR A 166 -6.72 6.34 22.85
CA TYR A 166 -5.39 6.44 23.44
C TYR A 166 -5.15 7.76 24.19
N ILE A 167 -5.58 8.89 23.64
CA ILE A 167 -5.43 10.21 24.31
C ILE A 167 -6.24 10.24 25.61
N ILE A 168 -7.48 9.73 25.59
CA ILE A 168 -8.33 9.62 26.77
C ILE A 168 -7.70 8.66 27.79
N PHE A 169 -7.21 7.50 27.34
CA PHE A 169 -6.51 6.51 28.16
C PHE A 169 -5.30 7.12 28.87
N THR A 170 -4.46 7.87 28.15
CA THR A 170 -3.24 8.51 28.68
C THR A 170 -3.57 9.40 29.87
N GLY A 171 -4.50 10.35 29.70
CA GLY A 171 -4.91 11.22 30.81
C GLY A 171 -5.54 10.44 31.96
N LYS A 172 -6.49 9.54 31.65
CA LYS A 172 -7.24 8.78 32.66
C LYS A 172 -6.34 7.86 33.49
N LEU A 173 -5.42 7.14 32.86
CA LEU A 173 -4.49 6.24 33.54
C LEU A 173 -3.63 7.02 34.55
N TYR A 174 -3.09 8.16 34.14
CA TYR A 174 -2.36 9.05 35.03
C TYR A 174 -3.23 9.48 36.22
N ALA A 175 -4.45 9.96 35.96
CA ALA A 175 -5.38 10.36 37.03
C ALA A 175 -5.73 9.23 38.00
N ASP A 176 -5.95 8.02 37.50
CA ASP A 176 -6.29 6.87 38.33
C ASP A 176 -5.11 6.49 39.24
N ILE A 177 -3.90 6.39 38.68
CA ILE A 177 -2.70 6.02 39.44
C ILE A 177 -2.32 7.10 40.45
N SER A 178 -2.28 8.38 40.04
CA SER A 178 -1.93 9.49 40.94
C SER A 178 -2.93 9.67 42.08
N ARG A 179 -4.19 9.23 41.91
CA ARG A 179 -5.23 9.25 42.95
C ARG A 179 -5.32 7.95 43.75
N GLY A 180 -4.45 6.97 43.50
CA GLY A 180 -4.48 5.65 44.14
C GLY A 180 -5.72 4.82 43.80
N LYS A 181 -6.41 5.13 42.70
CA LYS A 181 -7.57 4.38 42.21
C LYS A 181 -7.14 3.15 41.43
N SER A 182 -8.04 2.17 41.33
CA SER A 182 -7.81 0.99 40.50
C SER A 182 -7.81 1.37 39.00
N PRO A 183 -6.83 0.92 38.20
CA PRO A 183 -6.76 1.24 36.77
C PRO A 183 -7.73 0.42 35.91
N LEU A 184 -8.64 -0.38 36.50
CA LEU A 184 -9.55 -1.27 35.75
C LEU A 184 -10.46 -0.53 34.76
N GLY A 185 -10.85 0.72 35.06
CA GLY A 185 -11.61 1.53 34.11
C GLY A 185 -10.80 1.90 32.85
N SER A 186 -9.48 1.99 32.98
CA SER A 186 -8.58 2.20 31.83
C SER A 186 -8.38 0.92 31.02
N SER A 187 -8.57 -0.28 31.62
CA SER A 187 -8.52 -1.55 30.89
C SER A 187 -9.59 -1.64 29.81
N ALA A 188 -10.78 -1.09 30.07
CA ALA A 188 -11.85 -1.06 29.07
C ALA A 188 -11.51 -0.13 27.90
N ILE A 189 -10.90 1.03 28.17
CA ILE A 189 -10.47 1.94 27.11
C ILE A 189 -9.36 1.29 26.29
N GLU A 190 -8.37 0.67 26.94
CA GLU A 190 -7.30 -0.07 26.25
C GLU A 190 -7.84 -1.24 25.41
N ALA A 191 -8.85 -1.96 25.90
CA ALA A 191 -9.52 -3.01 25.12
C ALA A 191 -10.20 -2.45 23.87
N LEU A 192 -10.89 -1.30 23.96
CA LEU A 192 -11.48 -0.62 22.80
C LEU A 192 -10.41 -0.09 21.83
N THR A 193 -9.28 0.41 22.36
CA THR A 193 -8.10 0.77 21.57
C THR A 193 -7.59 -0.45 20.81
N ALA A 194 -7.40 -1.59 21.47
CA ALA A 194 -6.93 -2.84 20.86
C ALA A 194 -7.85 -3.34 19.74
N LEU A 195 -9.16 -3.32 19.96
CA LEU A 195 -10.14 -3.74 18.95
C LEU A 195 -10.31 -2.74 17.79
N SER A 196 -9.71 -1.55 17.90
CA SER A 196 -9.74 -0.49 16.88
C SER A 196 -8.45 -0.41 16.08
N HIS A 197 -7.28 -0.42 16.74
CA HIS A 197 -5.99 -0.37 16.04
C HIS A 197 -4.78 -0.80 16.89
N GLY A 198 -3.78 -1.42 16.26
CA GLY A 198 -2.56 -1.94 16.89
C GLY A 198 -1.55 -0.88 17.34
N TYR A 199 -1.25 0.14 16.51
CA TYR A 199 -0.28 1.20 16.89
C TYR A 199 -0.66 1.95 18.18
N PRO A 200 -1.89 2.47 18.37
CA PRO A 200 -2.24 3.14 19.62
C PRO A 200 -2.28 2.17 20.82
N LEU A 201 -2.53 0.87 20.61
CA LEU A 201 -2.38 -0.15 21.65
C LEU A 201 -0.92 -0.29 22.08
N LEU A 202 0.01 -0.42 21.14
CA LEU A 202 1.45 -0.48 21.45
C LEU A 202 1.92 0.77 22.20
N GLN A 203 1.50 1.95 21.74
CA GLN A 203 1.77 3.22 22.43
C GLN A 203 1.18 3.25 23.85
N SER A 204 -0.04 2.73 24.04
CA SER A 204 -0.70 2.64 25.36
C SER A 204 0.08 1.75 26.32
N ILE A 205 0.49 0.56 25.88
CA ILE A 205 1.22 -0.41 26.69
C ILE A 205 2.59 0.15 27.09
N MET A 206 3.40 0.59 26.11
CA MET A 206 4.73 1.15 26.35
C MET A 206 4.68 2.45 27.15
N GLY A 207 3.68 3.29 26.90
CA GLY A 207 3.43 4.51 27.66
C GLY A 207 3.16 4.26 29.15
N SER A 208 2.48 3.16 29.49
CA SER A 208 2.17 2.80 30.88
C SER A 208 3.40 2.40 31.71
N PHE A 209 4.49 1.97 31.08
CA PHE A 209 5.73 1.56 31.75
C PHE A 209 6.36 2.69 32.57
N TYR A 210 6.02 3.94 32.28
CA TYR A 210 6.26 5.09 33.14
C TYR A 210 5.93 4.76 34.62
N PHE A 211 4.75 4.24 34.90
CA PHE A 211 4.33 4.00 36.30
C PHE A 211 5.04 2.84 36.97
N ILE A 212 5.64 1.92 36.20
CA ILE A 212 6.49 0.84 36.71
C ILE A 212 7.83 1.44 37.14
N LEU A 213 8.47 2.21 36.26
CA LEU A 213 9.77 2.84 36.49
C LEU A 213 9.72 3.87 37.64
N TRP A 214 8.64 4.65 37.73
CA TRP A 214 8.52 5.77 38.67
C TRP A 214 7.81 5.44 40.00
N GLY A 215 6.98 4.40 40.04
CA GLY A 215 6.05 4.19 41.15
C GLY A 215 5.95 2.78 41.68
N ARG A 216 6.73 1.83 41.15
CA ARG A 216 6.62 0.40 41.47
C ARG A 216 5.16 -0.10 41.38
N ASN A 217 4.38 0.46 40.45
CA ASN A 217 2.97 0.11 40.23
C ASN A 217 2.79 -1.17 39.40
N LEU A 218 3.80 -2.05 39.37
CA LEU A 218 3.84 -3.26 38.54
C LEU A 218 2.55 -4.07 38.66
N ARG A 219 2.03 -4.27 39.88
CA ARG A 219 0.80 -5.01 40.11
C ARG A 219 -0.43 -4.34 39.47
N ASN A 220 -0.53 -3.02 39.53
CA ASN A 220 -1.67 -2.28 38.97
C ASN A 220 -1.60 -2.23 37.45
N ILE A 221 -0.42 -2.00 36.88
CA ILE A 221 -0.17 -2.02 35.44
C ILE A 221 -0.36 -3.43 34.86
N PHE A 222 0.11 -4.47 35.56
CA PHE A 222 -0.17 -5.85 35.16
C PHE A 222 -1.67 -6.15 35.17
N LYS A 223 -2.39 -5.78 36.24
CA LYS A 223 -3.86 -5.96 36.30
C LYS A 223 -4.57 -5.21 35.18
N LEU A 224 -4.10 -4.00 34.84
CA LEU A 224 -4.64 -3.19 33.75
C LEU A 224 -4.58 -3.96 32.42
N HIS A 225 -3.37 -4.35 32.01
CA HIS A 225 -3.16 -5.03 30.73
C HIS A 225 -3.72 -6.45 30.72
N ALA A 226 -3.66 -7.18 31.82
CA ALA A 226 -4.26 -8.52 31.90
C ALA A 226 -5.78 -8.46 31.76
N ALA A 227 -6.44 -7.46 32.37
CA ALA A 227 -7.87 -7.26 32.19
C ALA A 227 -8.21 -6.77 30.78
N ALA A 228 -7.40 -5.88 30.19
CA ALA A 228 -7.60 -5.44 28.80
C ALA A 228 -7.43 -6.62 27.81
N ALA A 229 -6.35 -7.39 27.93
CA ALA A 229 -6.08 -8.59 27.14
C ALA A 229 -7.19 -9.64 27.30
N GLY A 230 -7.69 -9.83 28.52
CA GLY A 230 -8.85 -10.69 28.79
C GLY A 230 -10.12 -10.20 28.10
N LEU A 231 -10.41 -8.90 28.13
CA LEU A 231 -11.57 -8.28 27.46
C LEU A 231 -11.53 -8.38 25.93
N VAL A 232 -10.35 -8.60 25.34
CA VAL A 232 -10.18 -8.78 23.89
C VAL A 232 -9.70 -10.18 23.52
N ALA A 233 -9.66 -11.12 24.47
CA ALA A 233 -9.04 -12.42 24.29
C ALA A 233 -9.66 -13.24 23.14
N PHE A 234 -10.96 -13.08 22.87
CA PHE A 234 -11.66 -13.74 21.77
C PHE A 234 -11.08 -13.41 20.39
N TRP A 235 -10.39 -12.26 20.26
CA TRP A 235 -9.74 -11.82 19.03
C TRP A 235 -8.21 -11.83 19.14
N LEU A 236 -7.67 -11.34 20.26
CA LEU A 236 -6.22 -11.21 20.48
C LEU A 236 -5.51 -12.57 20.50
N LEU A 237 -6.13 -13.59 21.12
CA LEU A 237 -5.48 -14.89 21.24
C LEU A 237 -5.37 -15.60 19.86
N PRO A 238 -6.44 -15.69 19.03
CA PRO A 238 -6.29 -16.13 17.65
C PRO A 238 -5.29 -15.34 16.82
N LEU A 239 -5.30 -14.00 16.92
CA LEU A 239 -4.35 -13.14 16.21
C LEU A 239 -2.92 -13.54 16.54
N LEU A 240 -2.56 -13.58 17.83
CA LEU A 240 -1.20 -13.90 18.28
C LEU A 240 -0.78 -15.32 17.88
N TRP A 241 -1.69 -16.29 18.01
CA TRP A 241 -1.42 -17.68 17.66
C TRP A 241 -1.24 -17.91 16.16
N ARG A 242 -1.91 -17.11 15.33
CA ARG A 242 -1.88 -17.21 13.86
C ARG A 242 -0.93 -16.21 13.19
N MET A 243 -0.14 -15.46 13.95
CA MET A 243 0.87 -14.52 13.41
C MET A 243 1.79 -15.12 12.33
N PRO A 244 2.29 -16.38 12.40
CA PRO A 244 3.14 -16.94 11.34
C PRO A 244 2.49 -17.02 9.95
N TRP A 245 1.15 -16.97 9.90
CA TRP A 245 0.33 -17.10 8.71
C TRP A 245 -0.03 -15.75 8.06
N ASN A 246 0.63 -14.66 8.46
CA ASN A 246 0.50 -13.35 7.83
C ASN A 246 1.53 -13.12 6.71
N THR A 247 1.36 -12.02 5.97
CA THR A 247 2.40 -11.43 5.12
C THR A 247 2.90 -10.15 5.78
N THR A 248 4.20 -10.06 6.04
CA THR A 248 4.82 -8.91 6.70
C THR A 248 4.78 -7.68 5.80
N TYR A 249 4.46 -6.51 6.37
CA TYR A 249 4.47 -5.23 5.68
C TYR A 249 5.33 -4.25 6.49
N SER A 250 6.63 -4.29 6.24
CA SER A 250 7.60 -3.34 6.80
C SER A 250 7.85 -2.25 5.76
N TYR A 251 7.59 -1.00 6.13
CA TYR A 251 7.82 0.15 5.27
C TYR A 251 8.46 1.27 6.09
N CYS A 252 9.62 1.75 5.64
CA CYS A 252 10.24 2.95 6.22
C CYS A 252 9.90 4.17 5.36
N TRP A 253 9.32 5.19 5.98
CA TRP A 253 8.96 6.41 5.27
C TRP A 253 10.18 7.21 4.82
N HIS A 254 10.28 7.49 3.53
CA HIS A 254 11.25 8.47 3.03
C HIS A 254 10.69 9.88 3.23
N PHE A 255 11.42 10.73 3.96
CA PHE A 255 11.04 12.13 4.16
C PHE A 255 11.77 12.99 3.14
N GLU A 256 11.01 13.72 2.31
CA GLU A 256 11.58 14.71 1.40
C GLU A 256 11.96 15.99 2.16
N SER A 257 11.21 16.31 3.21
CA SER A 257 11.45 17.48 4.04
C SER A 257 11.27 17.21 5.53
N TRP A 258 12.09 17.84 6.36
CA TRP A 258 11.88 17.87 7.82
C TRP A 258 10.52 18.48 8.20
N LYS A 259 9.90 19.27 7.31
CA LYS A 259 8.56 19.85 7.50
C LYS A 259 7.45 18.79 7.55
N GLU A 260 7.64 17.58 7.02
CA GLU A 260 6.69 16.47 7.18
C GLU A 260 6.68 15.93 8.64
N ILE A 261 7.85 15.93 9.28
CA ILE A 261 7.99 15.54 10.69
C ILE A 261 7.45 16.65 11.60
N ALA A 262 7.79 17.90 11.28
CA ALA A 262 7.43 19.10 12.03
C ALA A 262 6.63 20.11 11.16
N PRO A 263 5.35 19.80 10.81
CA PRO A 263 4.53 20.65 9.96
C PRO A 263 4.42 22.09 10.47
N PRO A 264 4.50 23.10 9.58
CA PRO A 264 4.34 24.51 9.95
C PRO A 264 3.07 24.81 10.75
N LEU A 265 1.97 24.11 10.45
CA LEU A 265 0.71 24.26 11.18
C LEU A 265 0.83 23.91 12.67
N LEU A 266 1.80 23.07 13.06
CA LEU A 266 2.04 22.66 14.44
C LEU A 266 3.08 23.53 15.16
N TRP A 267 3.74 24.49 14.49
CA TRP A 267 4.74 25.35 15.12
C TRP A 267 4.22 26.15 16.33
N PRO A 268 2.95 26.62 16.39
CA PRO A 268 2.42 27.21 17.62
C PRO A 268 2.48 26.25 18.81
N SER A 269 2.18 24.96 18.61
CA SER A 269 2.29 23.93 19.65
C SER A 269 3.75 23.68 20.06
N PHE A 270 4.67 23.70 19.08
CA PHE A 270 6.10 23.52 19.35
C PHE A 270 6.68 24.69 20.14
N ALA A 271 6.32 25.93 19.79
CA ALA A 271 6.70 27.13 20.54
C ALA A 271 6.21 27.04 22.00
N GLY A 272 4.96 26.60 22.22
CA GLY A 272 4.44 26.34 23.55
C GLY A 272 5.26 25.30 24.31
N THR A 273 5.68 24.23 23.65
CA THR A 273 6.51 23.18 24.26
C THR A 273 7.89 23.70 24.64
N LEU A 274 8.50 24.54 23.80
CA LEU A 274 9.77 25.20 24.11
C LEU A 274 9.64 26.15 25.31
N ILE A 275 8.54 26.91 25.41
CA ILE A 275 8.23 27.74 26.58
C ILE A 275 8.15 26.87 27.85
N LEU A 276 7.49 25.71 27.77
CA LEU A 276 7.42 24.76 28.89
C LEU A 276 8.82 24.26 29.29
N GLY A 277 9.64 23.87 28.31
CA GLY A 277 11.02 23.44 28.53
C GLY A 277 11.88 24.53 29.18
N GLY A 278 11.88 25.74 28.61
CA GLY A 278 12.61 26.90 29.14
C GLY A 278 12.19 27.27 30.56
N SER A 279 10.88 27.26 30.87
CA SER A 279 10.38 27.51 32.22
C SER A 279 10.80 26.44 33.24
N SER A 280 11.05 25.21 32.79
CA SER A 280 11.50 24.10 33.63
C SER A 280 13.02 24.16 33.86
N ILE A 281 13.78 24.55 32.84
CA ILE A 281 15.23 24.78 32.90
C ILE A 281 15.55 26.00 33.77
N HIS A 282 14.85 27.11 33.60
CA HIS A 282 15.05 28.32 34.41
C HIS A 282 14.87 28.04 35.91
N LYS A 283 13.88 27.21 36.27
CA LYS A 283 13.67 26.75 37.66
C LYS A 283 14.78 25.84 38.19
N LEU A 284 15.55 25.19 37.31
CA LEU A 284 16.70 24.36 37.69
C LEU A 284 17.93 25.22 38.02
N PHE A 285 18.11 26.35 37.33
CA PHE A 285 19.30 27.20 37.44
C PHE A 285 19.14 28.44 38.35
N TRP A 286 17.91 28.92 38.62
CA TRP A 286 17.65 30.07 39.51
C TRP A 286 16.74 29.71 40.71
N PRO A 287 17.28 29.06 41.75
CA PRO A 287 16.51 28.57 42.89
C PRO A 287 16.37 29.64 43.98
N GLU A 288 15.69 30.76 43.69
CA GLU A 288 15.53 31.85 44.69
C GLU A 288 14.55 31.54 45.83
N ARG A 289 14.12 30.28 46.02
CA ARG A 289 13.43 29.84 47.23
C ARG A 289 13.99 28.51 47.70
N ARG A 290 14.42 28.47 48.96
CA ARG A 290 14.98 27.33 49.70
C ARG A 290 14.47 25.99 49.16
N PHE A 291 15.41 25.25 48.58
CA PHE A 291 15.29 23.90 48.05
C PHE A 291 14.67 22.94 49.08
N SER A 292 13.35 22.77 48.99
CA SER A 292 12.73 21.49 49.28
C SER A 292 12.48 20.85 47.93
N PHE A 293 13.13 19.73 47.63
CA PHE A 293 12.75 18.83 46.54
C PHE A 293 11.30 18.36 46.80
N VAL A 294 10.30 19.18 46.46
CA VAL A 294 8.85 18.89 46.50
C VAL A 294 8.40 18.41 45.12
N PHE A 295 9.04 17.37 44.61
CA PHE A 295 8.25 16.32 43.98
C PHE A 295 8.03 15.32 45.10
N LYS A 296 6.82 15.26 45.66
CA LYS A 296 6.52 14.29 46.74
C LYS A 296 6.71 12.86 46.22
N THR A 297 6.46 12.64 44.93
CA THR A 297 7.03 11.57 44.07
C THR A 297 6.98 12.02 42.61
N PRO A 298 7.80 11.47 41.69
CA PRO A 298 7.70 11.82 40.26
C PRO A 298 6.36 11.51 39.58
N ILE A 299 5.54 10.62 40.18
CA ILE A 299 4.14 10.37 39.79
C ILE A 299 3.28 11.64 39.84
N ASP A 300 3.74 12.69 40.53
CA ASP A 300 3.06 13.98 40.64
C ASP A 300 3.41 14.98 39.51
N CYS A 301 4.20 14.58 38.50
CA CYS A 301 4.61 15.45 37.39
C CYS A 301 4.03 14.99 36.05
N PRO A 302 2.87 15.51 35.61
CA PRO A 302 2.24 15.13 34.35
C PRO A 302 3.09 15.49 33.12
N GLU A 303 3.95 16.50 33.20
CA GLU A 303 4.85 16.90 32.13
C GLU A 303 5.88 15.82 31.79
N LEU A 304 6.46 15.17 32.82
CA LEU A 304 7.41 14.07 32.62
C LEU A 304 6.73 12.85 32.01
N TYR A 305 5.45 12.62 32.34
CA TYR A 305 4.68 11.55 31.73
C TYR A 305 4.40 11.83 30.25
N LEU A 306 4.06 13.07 29.87
CA LEU A 306 3.91 13.47 28.47
C LEU A 306 5.24 13.38 27.70
N LEU A 307 6.36 13.74 28.32
CA LEU A 307 7.69 13.58 27.74
C LEU A 307 8.06 12.11 27.55
N TRP A 308 7.69 11.23 28.49
CA TRP A 308 7.84 9.79 28.34
C TRP A 308 7.05 9.27 27.15
N GLN A 309 5.78 9.66 27.02
CA GLN A 309 4.94 9.28 25.88
C GLN A 309 5.53 9.74 24.54
N PHE A 310 6.06 10.97 24.50
CA PHE A 310 6.80 11.48 23.35
C PHE A 310 8.03 10.62 23.03
N GLY A 311 8.84 10.27 24.04
CA GLY A 311 10.00 9.38 23.88
C GLY A 311 9.62 7.98 23.39
N VAL A 312 8.52 7.42 23.87
CA VAL A 312 7.98 6.13 23.40
C VAL A 312 7.55 6.22 21.93
N ALA A 313 6.94 7.33 21.52
CA ALA A 313 6.56 7.53 20.12
C ALA A 313 7.80 7.60 19.21
N LEU A 314 8.86 8.32 19.62
CA LEU A 314 10.12 8.35 18.88
C LEU A 314 10.81 6.98 18.84
N LEU A 315 10.81 6.25 19.95
CA LEU A 315 11.34 4.89 20.00
C LEU A 315 10.56 3.95 19.06
N GLY A 316 9.23 4.06 19.05
CA GLY A 316 8.36 3.31 18.15
C GLY A 316 8.66 3.63 16.69
N PHE A 317 8.78 4.90 16.34
CA PHE A 317 9.22 5.35 15.02
C PHE A 317 10.58 4.75 14.63
N SER A 318 11.54 4.73 15.55
CA SER A 318 12.88 4.18 15.30
C SER A 318 12.94 2.66 15.16
N LEU A 319 12.05 1.92 15.82
CA LEU A 319 12.11 0.45 15.89
C LEU A 319 11.02 -0.27 15.08
N ALA A 320 10.06 0.46 14.50
CA ALA A 320 8.90 -0.12 13.83
C ALA A 320 9.28 -1.08 12.69
N SER A 321 10.20 -0.69 11.82
CA SER A 321 10.58 -1.51 10.66
C SER A 321 11.19 -2.85 11.05
N PHE A 322 12.01 -2.88 12.11
CA PHE A 322 12.56 -4.10 12.69
C PHE A 322 11.47 -5.05 13.24
N ALA A 323 10.35 -4.48 13.68
CA ALA A 323 9.19 -5.23 14.15
C ALA A 323 8.21 -5.61 13.02
N GLY A 324 8.54 -5.33 11.76
CA GLY A 324 7.64 -5.57 10.63
C GLY A 324 6.46 -4.60 10.56
N LEU A 325 6.63 -3.39 11.13
CA LEU A 325 5.65 -2.32 11.20
C LEU A 325 6.07 -1.12 10.34
N VAL A 326 5.11 -0.23 10.14
CA VAL A 326 5.23 1.01 9.39
C VAL A 326 5.60 2.14 10.35
N ASP A 327 6.74 2.78 10.14
CA ASP A 327 7.34 3.69 11.13
C ASP A 327 6.59 5.02 11.30
N MET A 328 6.16 5.66 10.21
CA MET A 328 5.50 6.97 10.28
C MET A 328 4.21 6.98 11.09
N ARG A 329 3.61 5.80 11.34
CA ARG A 329 2.42 5.62 12.19
C ARG A 329 2.65 6.04 13.65
N PHE A 330 3.89 6.15 14.08
CA PHE A 330 4.22 6.62 15.43
C PHE A 330 4.36 8.16 15.54
N LEU A 331 4.58 8.87 14.43
CA LEU A 331 4.76 10.32 14.43
C LEU A 331 3.52 11.10 14.91
N PRO A 332 2.26 10.72 14.56
CA PRO A 332 1.09 11.40 15.11
C PRO A 332 1.04 11.41 16.64
N PHE A 333 1.55 10.36 17.32
CA PHE A 333 1.63 10.35 18.78
C PHE A 333 2.64 11.38 19.29
N ALA A 334 3.82 11.47 18.66
CA ALA A 334 4.82 12.48 19.01
C ALA A 334 4.24 13.90 18.83
N GLN A 335 3.57 14.15 17.71
CA GLN A 335 2.94 15.42 17.38
C GLN A 335 1.84 15.82 18.38
N ILE A 336 0.93 14.91 18.75
CA ILE A 336 -0.11 15.23 19.74
C ILE A 336 0.45 15.40 21.15
N MET A 337 1.55 14.72 21.53
CA MET A 337 2.22 14.99 22.79
C MET A 337 2.81 16.41 22.82
N LEU A 338 3.36 16.89 21.70
CA LEU A 338 3.81 18.29 21.56
C LEU A 338 2.63 19.28 21.59
N VAL A 339 1.45 18.91 21.07
CA VAL A 339 0.21 19.71 21.23
C VAL A 339 -0.19 19.82 22.70
N LEU A 340 -0.18 18.70 23.45
CA LEU A 340 -0.52 18.67 24.88
C LEU A 340 0.47 19.50 25.71
N MET A 341 1.78 19.31 25.51
CA MET A 341 2.82 20.09 26.20
C MET A 341 2.79 21.57 25.79
N GLY A 342 2.52 21.85 24.52
CA GLY A 342 2.33 23.19 23.99
C GLY A 342 1.21 23.94 24.67
N ALA A 343 0.08 23.27 24.91
CA ALA A 343 -1.05 23.83 25.64
C ALA A 343 -0.70 24.19 27.10
N VAL A 344 0.13 23.37 27.76
CA VAL A 344 0.61 23.64 29.12
C VAL A 344 1.54 24.85 29.13
N GLY A 345 2.48 24.94 28.18
CA GLY A 345 3.41 26.07 28.08
C GLY A 345 2.71 27.40 27.80
N TRP A 346 1.86 27.46 26.77
CA TRP A 346 1.06 28.64 26.47
C TRP A 346 0.10 29.01 27.60
N GLY A 347 -0.58 28.03 28.17
CA GLY A 347 -1.51 28.29 29.26
C GLY A 347 -0.81 28.84 30.51
N ARG A 348 0.41 28.38 30.83
CA ARG A 348 1.23 28.96 31.91
C ARG A 348 1.67 30.38 31.59
N LEU A 349 2.15 30.63 30.38
CA LEU A 349 2.59 31.95 29.94
C LEU A 349 1.43 32.95 29.99
N ILE A 350 0.32 32.65 29.31
CA ILE A 350 -0.86 33.53 29.21
C ILE A 350 -1.45 33.80 30.58
N SER A 351 -1.50 32.81 31.47
CA SER A 351 -2.00 33.00 32.84
C SER A 351 -1.11 33.90 33.69
N GLY A 352 0.16 34.07 33.32
CA GLY A 352 1.10 34.99 33.97
C GLY A 352 1.07 36.41 33.42
N LEU A 353 0.40 36.67 32.29
CA LEU A 353 0.34 37.99 31.66
C LEU A 353 -0.73 38.90 32.29
N PRO A 354 -0.55 40.24 32.23
CA PRO A 354 -1.61 41.17 32.61
C PRO A 354 -2.80 41.03 31.66
N ARG A 355 -4.02 41.01 32.20
CA ARG A 355 -5.28 40.79 31.45
C ARG A 355 -5.26 39.46 30.65
N PRO A 356 -5.16 38.30 31.32
CA PRO A 356 -4.95 37.01 30.66
C PRO A 356 -6.05 36.64 29.65
N ASN A 357 -7.29 37.10 29.86
CA ASN A 357 -8.40 36.85 28.93
C ASN A 357 -8.22 37.57 27.56
N PHE A 358 -7.58 38.74 27.55
CA PHE A 358 -7.31 39.46 26.29
C PHE A 358 -6.27 38.72 25.45
N TRP A 359 -5.15 38.32 26.08
CA TRP A 359 -4.12 37.51 25.43
C TRP A 359 -4.63 36.14 25.01
N LEU A 360 -5.49 35.52 25.83
CA LEU A 360 -6.14 34.28 25.46
C LEU A 360 -6.99 34.45 24.20
N ALA A 361 -7.80 35.52 24.11
CA ALA A 361 -8.62 35.80 22.93
C ALA A 361 -7.77 36.02 21.67
N GLY A 362 -6.70 36.83 21.78
CA GLY A 362 -5.76 37.06 20.67
C GLY A 362 -5.04 35.79 20.23
N PHE A 363 -4.57 34.98 21.18
CA PHE A 363 -3.99 33.66 20.89
C PHE A 363 -5.00 32.75 20.21
N CYS A 364 -6.26 32.73 20.68
CA CYS A 364 -7.29 31.91 20.09
C CYS A 364 -7.57 32.30 18.63
N ALA A 365 -7.73 33.60 18.37
CA ALA A 365 -7.90 34.12 17.01
C ALA A 365 -6.72 33.76 16.10
N GLY A 366 -5.48 33.89 16.60
CA GLY A 366 -4.27 33.52 15.85
C GLY A 366 -4.21 32.03 15.51
N VAL A 367 -4.49 31.13 16.45
CA VAL A 367 -4.51 29.68 16.19
C VAL A 367 -5.60 29.31 15.20
N VAL A 368 -6.81 29.87 15.33
CA VAL A 368 -7.89 29.64 14.36
C VAL A 368 -7.49 30.15 12.99
N ALA A 369 -6.92 31.36 12.89
CA ALA A 369 -6.46 31.91 11.61
C ALA A 369 -5.42 31.01 10.94
N ILE A 370 -4.44 30.50 11.70
CA ILE A 370 -3.44 29.53 11.20
C ILE A 370 -4.12 28.25 10.72
N ALA A 371 -5.04 27.70 11.51
CA ALA A 371 -5.75 26.48 11.16
C ALA A 371 -6.56 26.64 9.86
N LEU A 372 -7.23 27.79 9.70
CA LEU A 372 -8.03 28.12 8.52
C LEU A 372 -7.21 28.29 7.23
N THR A 373 -5.88 28.51 7.30
CA THR A 373 -5.03 28.58 6.09
C THR A 373 -5.03 27.30 5.25
N ARG A 374 -5.39 26.16 5.86
CA ARG A 374 -5.51 24.86 5.17
C ARG A 374 -6.94 24.39 4.98
N ALA A 375 -7.93 25.14 5.47
CA ALA A 375 -9.34 24.72 5.45
C ALA A 375 -9.86 24.43 4.05
N ALA A 376 -9.49 25.24 3.04
CA ALA A 376 -9.93 25.01 1.65
C ALA A 376 -9.41 23.68 1.05
N VAL A 377 -8.16 23.30 1.38
CA VAL A 377 -7.59 22.03 0.92
C VAL A 377 -8.23 20.85 1.65
N VAL A 378 -8.54 21.01 2.94
CA VAL A 378 -9.24 19.97 3.70
C VAL A 378 -10.70 19.84 3.25
N ASP A 379 -11.37 20.95 2.95
CA ASP A 379 -12.73 20.94 2.40
C ASP A 379 -12.77 20.21 1.06
N SER A 380 -11.84 20.47 0.13
CA SER A 380 -11.82 19.73 -1.14
C SER A 380 -11.65 18.21 -0.95
N TRP A 381 -10.87 17.80 0.05
CA TRP A 381 -10.78 16.39 0.47
C TRP A 381 -12.12 15.87 1.01
N ILE A 382 -12.77 16.60 1.92
CA ILE A 382 -14.07 16.22 2.49
C ILE A 382 -15.12 16.07 1.38
N GLN A 383 -15.22 17.06 0.48
CA GLN A 383 -16.14 17.04 -0.65
C GLN A 383 -15.87 15.85 -1.56
N TRP A 384 -14.61 15.59 -1.93
CA TRP A 384 -14.24 14.44 -2.76
C TRP A 384 -14.67 13.11 -2.14
N ASN A 385 -14.36 12.92 -0.85
CA ASN A 385 -14.61 11.65 -0.16
C ASN A 385 -16.11 11.41 0.10
N TYR A 386 -16.84 12.41 0.61
CA TYR A 386 -18.23 12.22 1.06
C TYR A 386 -19.30 12.41 -0.01
N SER A 387 -19.01 13.08 -1.13
CA SER A 387 -19.89 13.01 -2.32
C SER A 387 -20.01 11.58 -2.86
N GLY A 388 -19.00 10.75 -2.59
CA GLY A 388 -18.98 9.32 -2.87
C GLY A 388 -18.50 8.98 -4.27
N MET A 389 -18.41 7.68 -4.57
CA MET A 389 -18.01 7.15 -5.88
C MET A 389 -19.04 7.48 -6.97
N GLU A 390 -20.31 7.53 -6.58
CA GLU A 390 -21.47 7.77 -7.43
C GLU A 390 -21.45 9.15 -8.09
N SER A 391 -20.72 10.11 -7.51
CA SER A 391 -20.59 11.46 -8.04
C SER A 391 -19.40 11.63 -9.00
N LYS A 392 -18.64 10.56 -9.28
CA LYS A 392 -17.33 10.66 -9.92
C LYS A 392 -17.42 10.48 -11.43
N PRO A 393 -16.52 11.10 -12.22
CA PRO A 393 -16.63 11.13 -13.68
C PRO A 393 -16.78 9.76 -14.35
N LEU A 394 -16.03 8.76 -13.88
CA LEU A 394 -16.04 7.41 -14.46
C LEU A 394 -17.03 6.44 -13.79
N TRP A 395 -17.92 6.92 -12.92
CA TRP A 395 -18.90 6.08 -12.22
C TRP A 395 -19.77 5.25 -13.17
N ASN A 396 -20.29 5.87 -14.23
CA ASN A 396 -21.15 5.16 -15.20
C ASN A 396 -20.39 4.07 -15.97
N SER A 397 -19.14 4.33 -16.38
CA SER A 397 -18.30 3.32 -17.02
C SER A 397 -17.99 2.17 -16.04
N TYR A 398 -17.69 2.51 -14.78
CA TYR A 398 -17.46 1.53 -13.72
C TYR A 398 -18.68 0.63 -13.48
N LEU A 399 -19.88 1.19 -13.40
CA LEU A 399 -21.12 0.41 -13.27
C LEU A 399 -21.32 -0.55 -14.45
N ARG A 400 -21.15 -0.07 -15.69
CA ARG A 400 -21.29 -0.92 -16.89
C ARG A 400 -20.29 -2.08 -16.90
N VAL A 401 -19.05 -1.84 -16.45
CA VAL A 401 -18.05 -2.91 -16.29
C VAL A 401 -18.53 -3.95 -15.27
N ASN A 402 -19.02 -3.52 -14.11
CA ASN A 402 -19.51 -4.43 -13.07
C ASN A 402 -20.75 -5.21 -13.53
N ASP A 403 -21.70 -4.56 -14.19
CA ASP A 403 -22.90 -5.19 -14.72
C ASP A 403 -22.54 -6.25 -15.77
N TYR A 404 -21.62 -5.94 -16.69
CA TYR A 404 -21.13 -6.91 -17.68
C TYR A 404 -20.40 -8.09 -17.04
N LEU A 405 -19.66 -7.83 -15.97
CA LEU A 405 -18.95 -8.85 -15.20
C LEU A 405 -19.83 -9.51 -14.14
N SER A 406 -21.15 -9.37 -14.17
CA SER A 406 -22.03 -9.98 -13.17
C SER A 406 -21.80 -11.49 -13.04
N GLY A 407 -21.80 -11.98 -11.80
CA GLY A 407 -21.62 -13.38 -11.48
C GLY A 407 -21.69 -13.60 -9.97
N ASP A 408 -20.93 -14.58 -9.48
CA ASP A 408 -20.85 -14.92 -8.07
C ASP A 408 -19.43 -15.35 -7.67
N GLN A 409 -19.27 -15.76 -6.41
CA GLN A 409 -17.99 -16.23 -5.90
C GLN A 409 -17.49 -17.54 -6.54
N ASN A 410 -18.38 -18.33 -7.17
CA ASN A 410 -18.04 -19.57 -7.89
C ASN A 410 -17.67 -19.32 -9.35
N SER A 411 -17.98 -18.12 -9.85
CA SER A 411 -17.51 -17.67 -11.15
C SER A 411 -15.98 -17.52 -11.11
N PRO A 412 -15.28 -17.72 -12.23
CA PRO A 412 -13.86 -17.45 -12.30
C PRO A 412 -13.53 -16.00 -11.89
N ARG A 413 -12.29 -15.76 -11.48
CA ARG A 413 -11.85 -14.45 -11.00
C ARG A 413 -11.67 -13.45 -12.14
N VAL A 414 -11.68 -12.18 -11.78
CA VAL A 414 -11.32 -11.05 -12.65
C VAL A 414 -10.06 -10.38 -12.09
N VAL A 415 -9.15 -9.97 -12.97
CA VAL A 415 -8.01 -9.12 -12.61
C VAL A 415 -8.13 -7.79 -13.34
N TYR A 416 -7.48 -6.76 -12.83
CA TYR A 416 -7.47 -5.43 -13.42
C TYR A 416 -6.06 -4.84 -13.46
N GLU A 417 -5.81 -3.96 -14.42
CA GLU A 417 -4.62 -3.12 -14.48
C GLU A 417 -4.69 -2.04 -13.39
N HIS A 418 -3.60 -1.89 -12.62
CA HIS A 418 -3.42 -0.75 -11.73
C HIS A 418 -3.04 0.48 -12.54
N ASN A 419 -3.91 1.50 -12.53
CA ASN A 419 -3.74 2.73 -13.31
C ASN A 419 -4.42 3.92 -12.62
N ASP A 420 -3.73 5.06 -12.57
CA ASP A 420 -4.20 6.30 -11.91
C ASP A 420 -5.53 6.82 -12.46
N ILE A 421 -5.84 6.59 -13.75
CA ILE A 421 -7.12 6.96 -14.36
C ILE A 421 -8.31 6.36 -13.60
N THR A 422 -8.12 5.18 -12.99
CA THR A 422 -9.15 4.52 -12.18
C THR A 422 -9.58 5.39 -10.99
N ASN A 423 -8.74 6.33 -10.52
CA ASN A 423 -9.09 7.26 -9.46
C ASN A 423 -10.32 8.13 -9.77
N ASP A 424 -10.63 8.35 -11.06
CA ASP A 424 -11.83 9.08 -11.49
C ASP A 424 -13.14 8.28 -11.32
N THR A 425 -13.06 7.04 -10.83
CA THR A 425 -14.21 6.29 -10.29
C THR A 425 -14.44 6.56 -8.80
N GLY A 426 -13.53 7.31 -8.15
CA GLY A 426 -13.53 7.64 -6.73
C GLY A 426 -12.35 7.07 -5.95
N SER A 427 -11.68 6.04 -6.47
CA SER A 427 -10.39 5.56 -5.95
C SER A 427 -9.67 4.74 -7.01
N ILE A 428 -8.34 4.82 -7.03
CA ILE A 428 -7.49 3.94 -7.83
C ILE A 428 -7.74 2.45 -7.55
N ARG A 429 -8.32 2.14 -6.38
CA ARG A 429 -8.61 0.78 -5.88
C ARG A 429 -10.04 0.31 -6.16
N ALA A 430 -10.81 1.02 -6.99
CA ALA A 430 -12.24 0.76 -7.16
C ALA A 430 -12.59 -0.68 -7.58
N PHE A 431 -11.74 -1.36 -8.34
CA PHE A 431 -11.97 -2.76 -8.74
C PHE A 431 -11.71 -3.78 -7.62
N GLU A 432 -11.19 -3.38 -6.46
CA GLU A 432 -11.23 -4.21 -5.27
C GLU A 432 -12.67 -4.50 -4.82
N LEU A 433 -13.62 -3.62 -5.18
CA LEU A 433 -15.06 -3.75 -4.91
C LEU A 433 -15.82 -4.61 -5.92
N LEU A 434 -15.14 -5.26 -6.87
CA LEU A 434 -15.77 -6.25 -7.78
C LEU A 434 -16.63 -7.29 -7.04
N PRO A 435 -16.23 -7.86 -5.88
CA PRO A 435 -17.06 -8.82 -5.15
C PRO A 435 -18.36 -8.22 -4.60
N TYR A 436 -18.41 -6.90 -4.44
CA TYR A 436 -19.60 -6.20 -3.97
C TYR A 436 -20.53 -5.83 -5.13
N TYR A 437 -19.99 -5.24 -6.21
CA TYR A 437 -20.82 -4.75 -7.33
C TYR A 437 -21.14 -5.81 -8.38
N SER A 438 -20.15 -6.63 -8.78
CA SER A 438 -20.34 -7.69 -9.79
C SER A 438 -20.66 -9.06 -9.18
N GLY A 439 -20.42 -9.24 -7.88
CA GLY A 439 -20.50 -10.54 -7.19
C GLY A 439 -19.29 -11.46 -7.43
N ARG A 440 -18.42 -11.15 -8.39
CA ARG A 440 -17.25 -11.97 -8.73
C ARG A 440 -16.02 -11.62 -7.92
N SER A 441 -15.19 -12.63 -7.67
CA SER A 441 -13.92 -12.44 -6.97
C SER A 441 -12.89 -11.73 -7.84
N THR A 442 -12.10 -10.86 -7.22
CA THR A 442 -10.89 -10.27 -7.80
C THR A 442 -9.63 -10.89 -7.20
N LEU A 443 -8.44 -10.45 -7.61
CA LEU A 443 -7.17 -10.84 -7.00
C LEU A 443 -6.72 -9.87 -5.91
N GLU A 444 -6.73 -8.58 -6.17
CA GLU A 444 -6.23 -7.56 -5.24
C GLU A 444 -7.28 -7.13 -4.21
N GLY A 445 -6.84 -6.54 -3.10
CA GLY A 445 -7.71 -6.09 -2.02
C GLY A 445 -6.97 -5.26 -0.97
N LEU A 446 -7.67 -4.80 0.04
CA LEU A 446 -7.06 -3.95 1.06
C LEU A 446 -6.25 -4.72 2.12
N TYR A 447 -6.75 -5.87 2.55
CA TYR A 447 -6.23 -6.59 3.72
C TYR A 447 -5.03 -7.49 3.39
N MET A 448 -4.06 -6.95 2.67
CA MET A 448 -2.92 -7.69 2.09
C MET A 448 -2.08 -8.45 3.12
N GLN A 449 -1.98 -7.99 4.37
CA GLN A 449 -1.24 -8.70 5.42
C GLN A 449 -1.95 -9.98 5.90
N SER A 450 -3.25 -10.10 5.64
CA SER A 450 -4.08 -11.23 6.08
C SER A 450 -4.00 -12.43 5.13
N SER A 451 -3.36 -12.30 3.96
CA SER A 451 -3.21 -13.40 3.00
C SER A 451 -1.76 -13.74 2.72
N LEU A 452 -1.47 -15.03 2.60
CA LEU A 452 -0.20 -15.56 2.11
C LEU A 452 0.00 -15.34 0.61
N ASN A 453 -1.11 -15.13 -0.13
CA ASN A 453 -1.10 -15.00 -1.58
C ASN A 453 -0.77 -13.59 -2.08
N SER A 454 -0.74 -12.60 -1.19
CA SER A 454 -0.55 -11.19 -1.55
C SER A 454 0.72 -10.93 -2.39
N PRO A 455 1.92 -11.46 -2.04
CA PRO A 455 3.11 -11.24 -2.85
C PRO A 455 3.00 -11.80 -4.28
N PHE A 456 2.37 -12.96 -4.44
CA PHE A 456 2.17 -13.61 -5.74
C PHE A 456 1.21 -12.81 -6.62
N ILE A 457 0.18 -12.23 -6.01
CA ILE A 457 -0.81 -11.42 -6.72
C ILE A 457 -0.24 -10.07 -7.15
N PHE A 458 0.56 -9.40 -6.31
CA PHE A 458 1.25 -8.18 -6.74
C PHE A 458 2.33 -8.45 -7.79
N TYR A 459 2.91 -9.66 -7.83
CA TYR A 459 3.74 -10.08 -8.95
C TYR A 459 2.92 -10.20 -10.25
N ILE A 460 1.73 -10.82 -10.23
CA ILE A 460 0.83 -10.85 -11.40
C ILE A 460 0.47 -9.42 -11.84
N GLN A 461 0.11 -8.54 -10.91
CA GLN A 461 -0.22 -7.14 -11.23
C GLN A 461 0.98 -6.43 -11.90
N SER A 462 2.20 -6.66 -11.43
CA SER A 462 3.40 -6.07 -12.07
C SER A 462 3.61 -6.52 -13.52
N GLU A 463 3.08 -7.68 -13.91
CA GLU A 463 3.08 -8.14 -15.30
C GLU A 463 1.96 -7.52 -16.14
N LEU A 464 0.95 -6.91 -15.51
CA LEU A 464 -0.23 -6.33 -16.16
C LEU A 464 -0.33 -4.81 -16.02
N SER A 465 0.67 -4.15 -15.44
CA SER A 465 0.59 -2.72 -15.10
C SER A 465 1.93 -2.06 -15.21
N LYS A 466 1.99 -0.94 -15.95
CA LYS A 466 3.20 -0.11 -16.09
C LYS A 466 3.62 0.52 -14.77
N SER A 467 2.65 0.97 -13.98
CA SER A 467 2.84 1.55 -12.66
C SER A 467 2.18 0.65 -11.61
N PRO A 468 2.76 -0.51 -11.27
CA PRO A 468 2.20 -1.41 -10.28
C PRO A 468 2.26 -0.81 -8.86
N SER A 469 1.35 -1.23 -7.98
CA SER A 469 1.31 -0.74 -6.59
C SER A 469 2.48 -1.26 -5.74
N ALA A 470 2.98 -2.47 -6.02
CA ALA A 470 4.21 -3.06 -5.46
C ALA A 470 4.46 -2.81 -3.95
N PRO A 471 3.51 -3.12 -3.04
CA PRO A 471 3.57 -2.65 -1.67
C PRO A 471 4.63 -3.34 -0.79
N PHE A 472 5.19 -4.47 -1.21
CA PHE A 472 6.11 -5.24 -0.38
C PHE A 472 7.57 -5.08 -0.82
N PRO A 473 8.37 -4.21 -0.18
CA PRO A 473 9.74 -3.92 -0.61
C PRO A 473 10.67 -5.13 -0.52
N GLN A 474 10.32 -6.16 0.25
CA GLN A 474 11.10 -7.39 0.40
C GLN A 474 10.87 -8.44 -0.70
N TYR A 475 9.95 -8.20 -1.62
CA TYR A 475 9.68 -9.08 -2.77
C TYR A 475 10.04 -8.41 -4.08
N TYR A 476 10.43 -9.22 -5.06
CA TYR A 476 10.79 -8.79 -6.39
C TYR A 476 9.55 -8.70 -7.28
N PHE A 477 9.42 -7.65 -8.09
CA PHE A 477 8.30 -7.48 -9.02
C PHE A 477 8.82 -7.39 -10.45
N SER A 478 8.02 -7.89 -11.39
CA SER A 478 8.37 -7.97 -12.81
C SER A 478 8.19 -6.62 -13.50
N ARG A 479 8.75 -6.49 -14.70
CA ARG A 479 8.22 -5.58 -15.71
C ARG A 479 6.86 -6.08 -16.25
N PRO A 480 6.06 -5.18 -16.86
CA PRO A 480 4.90 -5.57 -17.65
C PRO A 480 5.25 -6.67 -18.67
N ASP A 481 4.47 -7.75 -18.66
CA ASP A 481 4.54 -8.90 -19.57
C ASP A 481 3.22 -9.71 -19.54
N PRO A 482 2.15 -9.24 -20.23
CA PRO A 482 0.86 -9.92 -20.24
C PRO A 482 0.90 -11.36 -20.74
N ASP A 483 1.82 -11.71 -21.65
CA ASP A 483 1.96 -13.06 -22.17
C ASP A 483 2.45 -14.02 -21.10
N ARG A 484 3.44 -13.60 -20.31
CA ARG A 484 3.90 -14.38 -19.16
C ARG A 484 2.85 -14.43 -18.05
N ALA A 485 2.08 -13.35 -17.86
CA ALA A 485 0.96 -13.31 -16.92
C ALA A 485 -0.10 -14.38 -17.23
N ALA A 486 -0.35 -14.71 -18.50
CA ALA A 486 -1.42 -15.61 -18.94
C ALA A 486 -1.41 -16.97 -18.20
N LYS A 487 -0.23 -17.57 -18.00
CA LYS A 487 -0.10 -18.85 -17.27
C LYS A 487 -0.46 -18.70 -15.79
N ARG A 488 -0.06 -17.60 -15.15
CA ARG A 488 -0.35 -17.32 -13.74
C ARG A 488 -1.82 -16.97 -13.52
N LEU A 489 -2.41 -16.21 -14.44
CA LEU A 489 -3.84 -15.93 -14.45
C LEU A 489 -4.66 -17.22 -14.54
N ALA A 490 -4.29 -18.15 -15.43
CA ALA A 490 -4.92 -19.46 -15.51
C ALA A 490 -4.78 -20.28 -14.22
N LEU A 491 -3.59 -20.25 -13.58
CA LEU A 491 -3.35 -20.89 -12.28
C LEU A 491 -4.26 -20.31 -11.17
N PHE A 492 -4.53 -19.01 -11.20
CA PHE A 492 -5.42 -18.33 -10.25
C PHE A 492 -6.91 -18.37 -10.64
N ASN A 493 -7.28 -19.18 -11.64
CA ASN A 493 -8.64 -19.26 -12.16
C ASN A 493 -9.19 -17.88 -12.57
N VAL A 494 -8.34 -17.02 -13.14
CA VAL A 494 -8.75 -15.73 -13.71
C VAL A 494 -9.19 -15.94 -15.15
N SER A 495 -10.28 -15.29 -15.52
CA SER A 495 -10.92 -15.50 -16.81
C SER A 495 -11.17 -14.22 -17.59
N GLN A 496 -11.09 -13.06 -16.93
CA GLN A 496 -11.08 -11.75 -17.57
C GLN A 496 -10.01 -10.83 -16.98
N VAL A 497 -9.48 -9.95 -17.83
CA VAL A 497 -8.58 -8.85 -17.48
C VAL A 497 -9.28 -7.53 -17.84
N ILE A 498 -9.30 -6.58 -16.91
CA ILE A 498 -9.71 -5.19 -17.16
C ILE A 498 -8.45 -4.38 -17.43
N ALA A 499 -8.26 -3.92 -18.66
CA ALA A 499 -7.19 -3.00 -19.03
C ALA A 499 -7.72 -1.56 -19.09
N VAL A 500 -6.84 -0.61 -18.81
CA VAL A 500 -7.15 0.83 -18.76
C VAL A 500 -6.27 1.61 -19.72
N SER A 501 -4.95 1.34 -19.75
CA SER A 501 -4.03 2.06 -20.63
C SER A 501 -3.99 1.47 -22.03
N ASP A 502 -3.69 2.33 -23.01
CA ASP A 502 -3.41 1.91 -24.38
C ASP A 502 -2.17 0.99 -24.44
N ASP A 503 -1.16 1.22 -23.60
CA ASP A 503 0.05 0.40 -23.52
C ASP A 503 -0.29 -1.07 -23.23
N ILE A 504 -1.04 -1.34 -22.15
CA ILE A 504 -1.44 -2.70 -21.80
C ILE A 504 -2.46 -3.26 -22.81
N SER A 505 -3.43 -2.45 -23.23
CA SER A 505 -4.48 -2.87 -24.16
C SER A 505 -3.91 -3.32 -25.51
N ASN A 506 -2.92 -2.62 -26.05
CA ASN A 506 -2.27 -2.98 -27.32
C ASN A 506 -1.51 -4.30 -27.22
N THR A 507 -0.79 -4.53 -26.11
CA THR A 507 -0.12 -5.81 -25.88
C THR A 507 -1.11 -6.95 -25.78
N LEU A 508 -2.22 -6.76 -25.06
CA LEU A 508 -3.31 -7.74 -24.97
C LEU A 508 -3.99 -7.99 -26.33
N ASP A 509 -4.20 -6.95 -27.15
CA ASP A 509 -4.78 -7.08 -28.49
C ASP A 509 -3.90 -7.93 -29.42
N SER A 510 -2.57 -7.79 -29.31
CA SER A 510 -1.60 -8.54 -30.12
C SER A 510 -1.32 -9.97 -29.61
N SER A 511 -1.71 -10.27 -28.38
CA SER A 511 -1.38 -11.52 -27.71
C SER A 511 -2.29 -12.67 -28.12
N PRO A 512 -1.75 -13.88 -28.40
CA PRO A 512 -2.57 -15.04 -28.71
C PRO A 512 -3.37 -15.58 -27.51
N PHE A 513 -3.10 -15.11 -26.28
CA PHE A 513 -3.73 -15.61 -25.06
C PHE A 513 -5.03 -14.90 -24.71
N TYR A 514 -5.23 -13.68 -25.23
CA TYR A 514 -6.34 -12.82 -24.86
C TYR A 514 -7.29 -12.59 -26.04
N GLU A 515 -8.50 -12.18 -25.71
CA GLU A 515 -9.54 -11.86 -26.68
C GLU A 515 -10.36 -10.70 -26.13
N LEU A 516 -10.38 -9.57 -26.83
CA LEU A 516 -11.24 -8.45 -26.45
C LEU A 516 -12.70 -8.87 -26.52
N ARG A 517 -13.47 -8.65 -25.44
CA ARG A 517 -14.90 -8.98 -25.37
C ARG A 517 -15.80 -7.76 -25.33
N MET A 518 -15.37 -6.71 -24.64
CA MET A 518 -16.19 -5.52 -24.42
C MET A 518 -15.31 -4.31 -24.12
N SER A 519 -15.83 -3.11 -24.41
CA SER A 519 -15.17 -1.84 -24.07
C SER A 519 -16.18 -0.85 -23.52
N PHE A 520 -15.84 -0.23 -22.38
CA PHE A 520 -16.55 0.86 -21.74
C PHE A 520 -15.52 1.93 -21.38
N PRO A 521 -15.20 2.86 -22.31
CA PRO A 521 -14.06 3.77 -22.16
C PRO A 521 -13.98 4.40 -20.76
N PRO A 522 -12.78 4.39 -20.12
CA PRO A 522 -11.49 3.90 -20.63
C PRO A 522 -11.25 2.39 -20.44
N PHE A 523 -12.20 1.64 -19.88
CA PHE A 523 -12.02 0.23 -19.50
C PHE A 523 -12.25 -0.74 -20.67
N ARG A 524 -11.27 -1.60 -20.95
CA ARG A 524 -11.36 -2.68 -21.94
C ARG A 524 -11.32 -4.04 -21.26
N ILE A 525 -12.25 -4.93 -21.60
CA ILE A 525 -12.42 -6.22 -20.95
C ILE A 525 -12.00 -7.33 -21.90
N TYR A 526 -10.95 -8.04 -21.51
CA TYR A 526 -10.37 -9.16 -22.25
C TYR A 526 -10.73 -10.48 -21.59
N ARG A 527 -10.96 -11.53 -22.38
CA ARG A 527 -11.09 -12.91 -21.92
C ARG A 527 -9.77 -13.64 -22.13
N LEU A 528 -9.35 -14.40 -21.12
CA LEU A 528 -8.24 -15.34 -21.23
C LEU A 528 -8.72 -16.62 -21.95
N ARG A 529 -8.12 -16.99 -23.09
CA ARG A 529 -8.58 -18.13 -23.91
C ARG A 529 -8.42 -19.50 -23.24
N ARG A 530 -7.50 -19.63 -22.28
CA ARG A 530 -7.20 -20.89 -21.56
C ARG A 530 -7.37 -20.76 -20.04
N SER A 531 -8.41 -20.06 -19.58
CA SER A 531 -8.80 -20.11 -18.17
C SER A 531 -9.50 -21.44 -17.90
N GLY A 532 -8.94 -22.31 -17.04
CA GLY A 532 -9.55 -23.62 -16.76
C GLY A 532 -10.94 -23.59 -16.11
N ASP A 533 -11.47 -22.40 -15.82
CA ASP A 533 -12.80 -22.08 -15.28
C ASP A 533 -13.24 -22.98 -14.11
N SER A 534 -12.28 -23.36 -13.27
CA SER A 534 -12.47 -24.23 -12.11
C SER A 534 -11.53 -23.86 -10.97
N TYR A 535 -12.05 -23.91 -9.75
CA TYR A 535 -11.28 -23.73 -8.51
C TYR A 535 -10.57 -25.00 -8.05
N VAL A 536 -10.78 -26.15 -8.70
CA VAL A 536 -10.10 -27.41 -8.39
C VAL A 536 -9.57 -28.06 -9.66
N GLU A 537 -8.32 -28.53 -9.61
CA GLU A 537 -7.66 -29.21 -10.73
C GLU A 537 -6.97 -30.49 -10.25
N PRO A 538 -7.29 -31.67 -10.82
CA PRO A 538 -6.52 -32.89 -10.56
C PRO A 538 -5.06 -32.71 -11.00
N LEU A 539 -4.09 -33.09 -10.16
CA LEU A 539 -2.68 -32.94 -10.52
C LEU A 539 -2.31 -33.81 -11.72
N LYS A 540 -1.57 -33.22 -12.66
CA LYS A 540 -1.00 -33.91 -13.83
C LYS A 540 0.36 -34.53 -13.50
N PHE A 541 1.15 -33.83 -12.69
CA PHE A 541 2.51 -34.22 -12.32
C PHE A 541 2.63 -34.44 -10.81
N ARG A 542 3.55 -35.32 -10.42
CA ARG A 542 3.83 -35.63 -9.01
C ARG A 542 4.40 -34.39 -8.31
N PRO A 543 3.82 -33.97 -7.17
CA PRO A 543 4.35 -32.82 -6.44
C PRO A 543 5.70 -33.13 -5.80
N LEU A 544 6.44 -32.08 -5.48
CA LEU A 544 7.70 -32.16 -4.73
C LEU A 544 7.53 -31.59 -3.33
N ARG A 545 8.38 -32.04 -2.40
CA ARG A 545 8.36 -31.60 -1.00
C ARG A 545 9.40 -30.53 -0.72
N ILE A 546 9.00 -29.52 0.05
CA ILE A 546 9.89 -28.50 0.63
C ILE A 546 9.71 -28.43 2.15
N PRO A 547 10.77 -28.07 2.90
CA PRO A 547 10.69 -27.94 4.35
C PRO A 547 9.88 -26.70 4.77
N SER A 548 9.37 -26.72 6.00
CA SER A 548 8.64 -25.59 6.60
C SER A 548 9.52 -24.35 6.85
N LYS A 549 10.84 -24.47 6.76
CA LYS A 549 11.76 -23.33 6.90
C LYS A 549 11.89 -22.61 5.56
N ASN A 550 11.76 -21.28 5.55
CA ASN A 550 11.89 -20.42 4.36
C ASN A 550 10.94 -20.76 3.20
N TRP A 551 9.86 -21.51 3.45
CA TRP A 551 8.94 -21.98 2.41
C TRP A 551 8.33 -20.85 1.57
N LYS A 552 7.98 -19.71 2.18
CA LYS A 552 7.41 -18.54 1.48
C LYS A 552 8.33 -18.06 0.35
N LYS A 553 9.63 -17.99 0.67
CA LYS A 553 10.68 -17.59 -0.27
C LYS A 553 10.87 -18.63 -1.39
N VAL A 554 10.88 -19.92 -1.07
CA VAL A 554 11.02 -20.99 -2.07
C VAL A 554 9.83 -21.00 -3.03
N GLN A 555 8.60 -20.90 -2.52
CA GLN A 555 7.41 -20.85 -3.36
C GLN A 555 7.35 -19.58 -4.21
N PHE A 556 7.81 -18.44 -3.70
CA PHE A 556 7.86 -17.20 -4.50
C PHE A 556 8.82 -17.32 -5.69
N GLU A 557 10.01 -17.90 -5.49
CA GLU A 557 10.95 -18.16 -6.60
C GLU A 557 10.40 -19.18 -7.60
N TRP A 558 9.74 -20.24 -7.11
CA TRP A 558 9.01 -21.19 -7.95
C TRP A 558 7.96 -20.48 -8.82
N PHE A 559 7.17 -19.58 -8.23
CA PHE A 559 6.12 -18.85 -8.95
C PHE A 559 6.69 -17.86 -9.97
N ARG A 560 7.84 -17.29 -9.66
CA ARG A 560 8.53 -16.37 -10.55
C ARG A 560 9.13 -17.11 -11.75
N ARG A 561 9.83 -18.22 -11.55
CA ARG A 561 10.74 -18.79 -12.56
C ARG A 561 10.33 -20.13 -13.18
N SER A 562 9.46 -20.91 -12.52
CA SER A 562 9.13 -22.26 -12.99
C SER A 562 8.07 -22.29 -14.10
N SER A 563 7.85 -23.49 -14.65
CA SER A 563 6.74 -23.78 -15.56
C SER A 563 5.35 -23.74 -14.89
N LEU A 564 5.29 -23.65 -13.55
CA LEU A 564 4.08 -23.67 -12.71
C LEU A 564 3.29 -25.00 -12.73
N SER A 565 3.79 -26.03 -13.41
CA SER A 565 3.09 -27.30 -13.63
C SER A 565 3.18 -28.27 -12.45
N VAL A 566 4.27 -28.22 -11.69
CA VAL A 566 4.56 -29.11 -10.55
C VAL A 566 4.46 -28.30 -9.25
N PRO A 567 3.47 -28.58 -8.37
CA PRO A 567 3.35 -27.87 -7.11
C PRO A 567 4.37 -28.33 -6.06
N LEU A 568 4.78 -27.40 -5.20
CA LEU A 568 5.66 -27.65 -4.06
C LEU A 568 4.85 -27.73 -2.76
N VAL A 569 4.84 -28.91 -2.14
CA VAL A 569 4.14 -29.21 -0.87
C VAL A 569 5.03 -28.89 0.32
N VAL A 570 4.54 -28.07 1.23
CA VAL A 570 5.25 -27.73 2.48
C VAL A 570 4.96 -28.80 3.52
N ALA A 571 5.97 -29.62 3.83
CA ALA A 571 5.87 -30.65 4.86
C ALA A 571 7.23 -30.99 5.48
N SER A 572 7.27 -30.99 6.82
CA SER A 572 8.39 -31.47 7.65
C SER A 572 8.04 -32.73 8.44
N GLU A 573 9.04 -33.36 9.06
CA GLU A 573 8.83 -34.45 10.04
C GLU A 573 7.86 -33.97 11.13
N GLY A 574 6.70 -34.64 11.25
CA GLY A 574 5.59 -34.23 12.12
C GLY A 574 4.38 -33.59 11.42
N SER A 575 4.43 -33.38 10.10
CA SER A 575 3.25 -32.94 9.34
C SER A 575 2.16 -34.02 9.33
N PRO A 576 0.87 -33.68 9.46
CA PRO A 576 -0.21 -34.65 9.46
C PRO A 576 -0.35 -35.35 8.10
N GLY A 577 -0.85 -36.59 8.12
CA GLY A 577 -1.04 -37.42 6.93
C GLY A 577 0.22 -38.16 6.48
N GLU A 578 0.06 -39.00 5.46
CA GLU A 578 1.08 -39.94 4.99
C GLU A 578 1.52 -39.64 3.55
N PHE A 579 0.71 -38.92 2.77
CA PHE A 579 1.01 -38.64 1.35
C PHE A 579 2.37 -37.95 1.15
N TRP A 580 2.69 -36.98 2.00
CA TRP A 580 3.94 -36.21 1.88
C TRP A 580 5.21 -37.06 2.06
N LYS A 581 5.13 -38.23 2.72
CA LYS A 581 6.29 -39.10 2.97
C LYS A 581 6.81 -39.75 1.69
N ASN A 582 5.96 -39.89 0.69
CA ASN A 582 6.28 -40.47 -0.61
C ASN A 582 6.76 -39.43 -1.64
N LEU A 583 6.80 -38.15 -1.26
CA LEU A 583 7.21 -37.07 -2.16
C LEU A 583 8.72 -36.89 -2.16
N GLN A 584 9.28 -36.77 -3.35
CA GLN A 584 10.69 -36.43 -3.54
C GLN A 584 10.96 -35.01 -3.03
N ALA A 585 12.14 -34.80 -2.44
CA ALA A 585 12.59 -33.47 -2.05
C ALA A 585 12.89 -32.62 -3.29
N TYR A 586 12.44 -31.37 -3.27
CA TYR A 586 12.84 -30.37 -4.28
C TYR A 586 14.33 -30.03 -4.11
N ASP A 587 15.05 -30.00 -5.23
CA ASP A 587 16.50 -29.79 -5.29
C ASP A 587 16.93 -28.33 -5.13
N GLY A 588 16.00 -27.39 -5.32
CA GLY A 588 16.25 -25.95 -5.17
C GLY A 588 16.24 -25.18 -6.49
N ASP A 589 16.22 -25.84 -7.65
CA ASP A 589 16.25 -25.17 -8.96
C ASP A 589 14.84 -24.95 -9.54
N PRO A 590 14.34 -23.71 -9.59
CA PRO A 590 12.98 -23.45 -10.04
C PRO A 590 12.84 -23.53 -11.55
N GLU A 591 13.92 -23.49 -12.32
CA GLU A 591 13.90 -23.48 -13.78
C GLU A 591 13.88 -24.90 -14.36
N HIS A 592 14.39 -25.90 -13.63
CA HIS A 592 14.51 -27.29 -14.08
C HIS A 592 13.77 -28.29 -13.19
N ILE A 593 12.45 -28.12 -13.05
CA ILE A 593 11.62 -29.01 -12.22
C ILE A 593 11.19 -30.25 -13.03
N PRO A 594 11.40 -31.48 -12.51
CA PRO A 594 11.02 -32.71 -13.22
C PRO A 594 9.49 -32.90 -13.28
N GLU A 595 8.96 -32.97 -14.49
CA GLU A 595 7.53 -33.18 -14.77
C GLU A 595 7.16 -34.68 -14.83
N VAL A 596 7.24 -35.38 -13.69
CA VAL A 596 6.89 -36.81 -13.61
C VAL A 596 5.37 -36.99 -13.58
N PRO A 597 4.72 -37.63 -14.57
CA PRO A 597 3.27 -37.77 -14.59
C PRO A 597 2.73 -38.57 -13.39
N VAL A 598 1.57 -38.15 -12.86
CA VAL A 598 0.78 -38.99 -11.96
C VAL A 598 0.12 -40.10 -12.79
N GLN A 599 0.14 -41.34 -12.31
CA GLN A 599 -0.53 -42.43 -13.01
C GLN A 599 -2.05 -42.21 -12.93
N ILE A 600 -2.70 -42.14 -14.09
CA ILE A 600 -4.13 -41.91 -14.22
C ILE A 600 -4.73 -43.12 -14.93
N SER A 601 -5.67 -43.81 -14.29
CA SER A 601 -6.43 -44.94 -14.86
C SER A 601 -7.55 -44.47 -15.80
N GLN A 602 -8.14 -43.29 -15.54
CA GLN A 602 -9.27 -42.72 -16.27
C GLN A 602 -9.34 -41.20 -16.13
N LYS A 603 -10.07 -40.50 -17.01
CA LYS A 603 -10.26 -39.04 -16.93
C LYS A 603 -10.91 -38.64 -15.60
N ILE A 604 -10.16 -37.92 -14.77
CA ILE A 604 -10.60 -37.49 -13.44
C ILE A 604 -11.50 -36.25 -13.56
N ARG A 605 -12.71 -36.34 -13.03
CA ARG A 605 -13.62 -35.20 -12.88
C ARG A 605 -13.55 -34.72 -11.45
N ALA A 606 -13.24 -33.44 -11.26
CA ALA A 606 -13.26 -32.77 -9.97
C ALA A 606 -14.02 -31.44 -10.09
N ASN A 607 -14.84 -31.13 -9.09
CA ASN A 607 -15.57 -29.87 -9.00
C ASN A 607 -15.47 -29.31 -7.58
N ALA A 608 -15.43 -27.98 -7.46
CA ALA A 608 -15.41 -27.29 -6.18
C ALA A 608 -16.45 -26.18 -6.16
N VAL A 609 -17.25 -26.14 -5.09
CA VAL A 609 -18.24 -25.10 -4.82
C VAL A 609 -17.83 -24.34 -3.58
N LEU A 610 -17.57 -23.05 -3.74
CA LEU A 610 -17.24 -22.09 -2.70
C LEU A 610 -18.53 -21.60 -2.03
N GLY A 611 -18.53 -21.60 -0.70
CA GLY A 611 -19.59 -21.12 0.17
C GLY A 611 -19.03 -20.24 1.28
N ASP A 612 -19.90 -19.68 2.12
CA ASP A 612 -19.46 -18.87 3.27
C ASP A 612 -18.66 -19.74 4.26
N SER A 613 -17.35 -19.50 4.34
CA SER A 613 -16.42 -20.29 5.17
C SER A 613 -16.49 -21.81 4.92
N ARG A 614 -16.89 -22.23 3.71
CA ARG A 614 -17.08 -23.64 3.33
C ARG A 614 -16.65 -23.88 1.89
N ILE A 615 -16.06 -25.04 1.61
CA ILE A 615 -15.75 -25.48 0.24
C ILE A 615 -16.20 -26.94 0.13
N THR A 616 -17.08 -27.22 -0.83
CA THR A 616 -17.50 -28.60 -1.15
C THR A 616 -16.74 -29.07 -2.37
N ILE A 617 -16.11 -30.24 -2.28
CA ILE A 617 -15.30 -30.82 -3.35
C ILE A 617 -15.81 -32.22 -3.66
N ASP A 618 -16.13 -32.45 -4.93
CA ASP A 618 -16.52 -33.74 -5.46
C ASP A 618 -15.45 -34.23 -6.46
N THR A 619 -15.08 -35.51 -6.40
CA THR A 619 -14.11 -36.15 -7.29
C THR A 619 -14.57 -37.54 -7.72
N SER A 620 -14.27 -37.92 -8.96
CA SER A 620 -14.51 -39.27 -9.46
C SER A 620 -13.47 -40.31 -9.00
N GLU A 621 -12.30 -39.87 -8.55
CA GLU A 621 -11.16 -40.74 -8.21
C GLU A 621 -10.60 -40.36 -6.82
N PRO A 622 -11.09 -40.99 -5.73
CA PRO A 622 -10.47 -40.88 -4.42
C PRO A 622 -9.01 -41.37 -4.45
N GLY A 623 -8.14 -40.71 -3.70
CA GLY A 623 -6.70 -40.96 -3.63
C GLY A 623 -5.89 -40.08 -4.58
N HIS A 624 -6.50 -39.53 -5.63
CA HIS A 624 -5.80 -38.64 -6.56
C HIS A 624 -5.64 -37.23 -5.98
N PRO A 625 -4.43 -36.64 -5.97
CA PRO A 625 -4.22 -35.31 -5.41
C PRO A 625 -4.90 -34.20 -6.24
N LEU A 626 -5.64 -33.33 -5.57
CA LEU A 626 -6.41 -32.22 -6.13
C LEU A 626 -5.82 -30.89 -5.67
N TRP A 627 -5.50 -30.02 -6.63
CA TRP A 627 -5.03 -28.66 -6.38
C TRP A 627 -6.21 -27.72 -6.29
N ILE A 628 -6.41 -27.12 -5.11
CA ILE A 628 -7.52 -26.20 -4.84
C ILE A 628 -6.97 -24.78 -4.92
N LYS A 629 -7.46 -24.00 -5.88
CA LYS A 629 -7.03 -22.61 -6.20
C LYS A 629 -7.58 -21.59 -5.21
N VAL A 630 -7.49 -21.91 -3.92
CA VAL A 630 -7.89 -21.11 -2.76
C VAL A 630 -6.74 -21.12 -1.76
N SER A 631 -6.46 -19.96 -1.17
CA SER A 631 -5.38 -19.78 -0.21
C SER A 631 -5.49 -20.75 0.96
N TYR A 632 -4.36 -21.33 1.34
CA TYR A 632 -4.26 -22.19 2.51
C TYR A 632 -4.28 -21.37 3.80
N HIS A 633 -4.94 -21.93 4.82
CA HIS A 633 -4.83 -21.50 6.21
C HIS A 633 -4.97 -22.74 7.10
N PRO A 634 -4.24 -22.83 8.24
CA PRO A 634 -4.29 -24.01 9.13
C PRO A 634 -5.65 -24.27 9.81
N ASP A 635 -6.60 -23.35 9.68
CA ASP A 635 -7.95 -23.46 10.27
C ASP A 635 -8.97 -24.07 9.30
N TRP A 636 -8.59 -24.41 8.08
CA TRP A 636 -9.39 -25.27 7.22
C TRP A 636 -9.39 -26.70 7.75
N ARG A 637 -10.59 -27.26 7.95
CA ARG A 637 -10.80 -28.62 8.45
C ARG A 637 -11.72 -29.40 7.51
N ILE A 638 -11.45 -30.68 7.35
CA ILE A 638 -12.40 -31.62 6.73
C ILE A 638 -13.48 -31.93 7.77
N THR A 639 -14.73 -31.58 7.48
CA THR A 639 -15.88 -31.83 8.37
C THR A 639 -16.82 -32.91 7.84
N GLU A 640 -16.84 -33.14 6.53
CA GLU A 640 -17.54 -34.27 5.91
C GLU A 640 -16.59 -34.98 4.94
N GLY A 641 -16.66 -36.31 4.90
CA GLY A 641 -15.72 -37.14 4.13
C GLY A 641 -14.39 -37.38 4.86
N ALA A 642 -13.40 -37.89 4.14
CA ALA A 642 -12.05 -38.13 4.66
C ALA A 642 -10.99 -37.72 3.64
N GLY A 643 -9.80 -37.31 4.11
CA GLY A 643 -8.71 -36.89 3.24
C GLY A 643 -7.53 -36.29 4.01
N GLU A 644 -6.52 -35.83 3.27
CA GLU A 644 -5.33 -35.16 3.80
C GLU A 644 -5.18 -33.80 3.12
N LEU A 645 -4.99 -32.72 3.90
CA LEU A 645 -4.93 -31.34 3.40
C LEU A 645 -3.55 -30.75 3.66
N TYR A 646 -2.95 -30.17 2.62
CA TYR A 646 -1.60 -29.62 2.65
C TYR A 646 -1.54 -28.19 2.12
N LEU A 647 -0.52 -27.47 2.58
CA LEU A 647 -0.07 -26.22 1.97
C LEU A 647 0.78 -26.54 0.73
N ALA A 648 0.38 -26.05 -0.43
CA ALA A 648 1.09 -26.20 -1.70
C ALA A 648 1.34 -24.83 -2.36
N SER A 649 2.28 -24.75 -3.29
CA SER A 649 2.56 -23.50 -4.02
C SER A 649 1.36 -23.06 -4.89
N PRO A 650 1.20 -21.76 -5.21
CA PRO A 650 1.72 -20.60 -4.46
C PRO A 650 0.80 -20.33 -3.26
N ALA A 651 1.06 -20.94 -2.11
CA ALA A 651 0.20 -20.89 -0.93
C ALA A 651 -1.27 -21.33 -1.11
N PHE A 652 -1.55 -22.22 -2.06
CA PHE A 652 -2.83 -22.90 -2.25
C PHE A 652 -2.99 -24.13 -1.37
N MET A 653 -4.20 -24.68 -1.36
CA MET A 653 -4.50 -25.96 -0.72
C MET A 653 -4.27 -27.12 -1.70
N LEU A 654 -3.67 -28.20 -1.22
CA LEU A 654 -3.63 -29.50 -1.90
C LEU A 654 -4.40 -30.52 -1.06
N LEU A 655 -5.45 -31.11 -1.64
CA LEU A 655 -6.27 -32.13 -1.00
C LEU A 655 -6.00 -33.50 -1.62
N VAL A 656 -5.74 -34.49 -0.78
CA VAL A 656 -5.72 -35.91 -1.16
C VAL A 656 -6.98 -36.55 -0.56
N PRO A 657 -8.08 -36.64 -1.32
CA PRO A 657 -9.36 -37.12 -0.80
C PRO A 657 -9.32 -38.64 -0.62
N LYS A 658 -9.91 -39.16 0.46
CA LYS A 658 -10.14 -40.61 0.68
C LYS A 658 -11.58 -41.02 0.33
N THR A 659 -12.47 -40.04 0.15
CA THR A 659 -13.87 -40.20 -0.26
C THR A 659 -14.15 -39.40 -1.52
N SER A 660 -15.21 -39.75 -2.26
CA SER A 660 -15.61 -39.05 -3.49
C SER A 660 -16.12 -37.62 -3.24
N ARG A 661 -16.61 -37.36 -2.03
CA ARG A 661 -17.04 -36.03 -1.58
C ARG A 661 -16.29 -35.66 -0.30
N VAL A 662 -15.78 -34.44 -0.26
CA VAL A 662 -15.09 -33.83 0.88
C VAL A 662 -15.61 -32.42 1.10
N VAL A 663 -15.92 -32.07 2.34
CA VAL A 663 -16.32 -30.71 2.72
C VAL A 663 -15.26 -30.12 3.64
N LEU A 664 -14.71 -28.98 3.22
CA LEU A 664 -13.81 -28.16 4.00
C LEU A 664 -14.61 -27.03 4.66
N THR A 665 -14.38 -26.78 5.93
CA THR A 665 -14.92 -25.61 6.66
C THR A 665 -13.82 -24.86 7.35
N PHE A 666 -13.88 -23.53 7.30
CA PHE A 666 -12.96 -22.66 8.02
C PHE A 666 -13.43 -22.53 9.48
N ASP A 667 -12.78 -23.26 10.38
CA ASP A 667 -13.27 -23.45 11.75
C ASP A 667 -12.76 -22.35 12.71
N THR A 668 -13.68 -21.47 13.11
CA THR A 668 -13.48 -20.47 14.18
C THR A 668 -14.25 -20.82 15.47
N GLY A 669 -14.86 -22.01 15.52
CA GLY A 669 -15.65 -22.50 16.64
C GLY A 669 -14.81 -23.22 17.71
N SER A 670 -13.66 -23.79 17.34
CA SER A 670 -12.84 -24.63 18.20
C SER A 670 -11.44 -24.05 18.51
N GLY A 671 -10.62 -24.83 19.23
CA GLY A 671 -9.21 -24.52 19.47
C GLY A 671 -8.96 -23.15 20.11
N VAL A 672 -8.04 -22.38 19.53
CA VAL A 672 -7.62 -21.07 20.05
C VAL A 672 -8.75 -20.05 20.12
N TYR A 673 -9.71 -20.11 19.20
CA TYR A 673 -10.87 -19.21 19.18
C TYR A 673 -11.81 -19.48 20.37
N LEU A 674 -12.05 -20.75 20.69
CA LEU A 674 -12.85 -21.14 21.85
C LEU A 674 -12.17 -20.69 23.15
N TRP A 675 -10.86 -20.93 23.30
CA TRP A 675 -10.11 -20.48 24.48
C TRP A 675 -10.12 -18.96 24.65
N GLY A 676 -10.03 -18.21 23.55
CA GLY A 676 -10.18 -16.76 23.57
C GLY A 676 -11.54 -16.31 24.11
N LYS A 677 -12.63 -16.94 23.65
CA LYS A 677 -14.00 -16.69 24.15
C LYS A 677 -14.15 -17.03 25.63
N ILE A 678 -13.64 -18.18 26.06
CA ILE A 678 -13.69 -18.59 27.48
C ILE A 678 -12.95 -17.57 28.35
N LEU A 679 -11.75 -17.16 27.96
CA LEU A 679 -10.95 -16.17 28.70
C LEU A 679 -11.67 -14.80 28.77
N PHE A 680 -12.34 -14.40 27.70
CA PHE A 680 -13.19 -13.22 27.70
C PHE A 680 -14.31 -13.30 28.74
N PHE A 681 -15.12 -14.36 28.73
CA PHE A 681 -16.22 -14.51 29.68
C PHE A 681 -15.75 -14.59 31.13
N ILE A 682 -14.67 -15.31 31.41
CA ILE A 682 -14.05 -15.35 32.74
C ILE A 682 -13.63 -13.94 33.18
N THR A 683 -12.99 -13.19 32.29
CA THR A 683 -12.56 -11.82 32.60
C THR A 683 -13.74 -10.91 32.92
N VAL A 684 -14.80 -10.96 32.11
CA VAL A 684 -16.04 -10.20 32.34
C VAL A 684 -16.66 -10.56 33.69
N LEU A 685 -16.79 -11.85 34.01
CA LEU A 685 -17.32 -12.31 35.30
C LEU A 685 -16.49 -11.80 36.48
N VAL A 686 -15.15 -11.85 36.39
CA VAL A 686 -14.25 -11.32 37.42
C VAL A 686 -14.43 -9.81 37.60
N LEU A 687 -14.59 -9.06 36.52
CA LEU A 687 -14.81 -7.60 36.57
C LEU A 687 -16.17 -7.25 37.16
N ILE A 688 -17.24 -7.95 36.77
CA ILE A 688 -18.59 -7.78 37.33
C ILE A 688 -18.59 -8.11 38.83
N PHE A 689 -18.00 -9.24 39.23
CA PHE A 689 -17.91 -9.64 40.63
C PHE A 689 -17.17 -8.59 41.47
N LYS A 690 -16.06 -8.05 40.97
CA LYS A 690 -15.35 -6.94 41.63
C LYS A 690 -16.20 -5.67 41.73
N ALA A 691 -16.94 -5.32 40.68
CA ALA A 691 -17.82 -4.16 40.67
C ALA A 691 -18.97 -4.31 41.67
N LEU A 692 -19.54 -5.51 41.82
CA LEU A 692 -20.58 -5.84 42.79
C LEU A 692 -20.05 -5.81 44.23
N LEU A 693 -18.88 -6.42 44.50
CA LEU A 693 -18.23 -6.37 45.81
C LEU A 693 -17.91 -4.93 46.23
N ALA A 694 -17.53 -4.06 45.29
CA ALA A 694 -17.27 -2.65 45.56
C ALA A 694 -18.55 -1.85 45.91
N ARG A 695 -19.75 -2.37 45.60
CA ARG A 695 -21.05 -1.76 45.90
C ARG A 695 -21.70 -2.28 47.19
N LEU A 696 -21.20 -3.37 47.77
CA LEU A 696 -21.69 -3.84 49.07
C LEU A 696 -21.29 -2.82 50.15
N PRO A 697 -22.24 -2.38 51.01
CA PRO A 697 -21.89 -1.51 52.13
C PRO A 697 -20.87 -2.24 53.00
N HIS A 698 -19.69 -1.63 53.18
CA HIS A 698 -18.71 -2.13 54.13
C HIS A 698 -19.39 -2.28 55.50
N VAL A 699 -19.55 -3.51 55.97
CA VAL A 699 -19.74 -3.78 57.39
C VAL A 699 -18.52 -3.18 58.07
N ARG A 700 -18.74 -2.04 58.73
CA ARG A 700 -17.78 -1.53 59.73
C ARG A 700 -17.63 -2.62 60.79
N HIS A 701 -16.40 -2.76 61.28
CA HIS A 701 -15.92 -3.70 62.31
C HIS A 701 -15.29 -4.98 61.77
N ILE A 702 -13.95 -4.97 61.64
CA ILE A 702 -13.05 -5.45 62.70
C ILE A 702 -11.86 -4.46 62.77
N ARG A 703 -11.63 -3.88 63.94
CA ARG A 703 -10.36 -3.22 64.28
C ARG A 703 -9.30 -4.31 64.32
N ILE A 704 -8.56 -4.48 63.23
CA ILE A 704 -7.25 -5.12 63.28
C ILE A 704 -6.30 -4.11 63.93
N LEU A 705 -5.51 -4.57 64.90
CA LEU A 705 -4.59 -3.78 65.71
C LEU A 705 -3.80 -2.73 64.89
N PRO A 706 -3.54 -1.54 65.44
CA PRO A 706 -2.70 -0.53 64.80
C PRO A 706 -1.24 -0.97 64.86
N GLY A 707 -0.83 -1.80 63.91
CA GLY A 707 0.54 -2.26 63.82
C GLY A 707 0.72 -3.23 62.67
N LEU A 708 0.70 -2.72 61.42
CA LEU A 708 1.33 -3.29 60.20
C LEU A 708 0.62 -2.86 58.90
N THR A 709 0.25 -1.59 58.73
CA THR A 709 0.16 -0.97 57.39
C THR A 709 0.61 0.48 57.45
N ARG A 710 1.84 0.72 57.94
CA ARG A 710 2.57 1.87 57.42
C ARG A 710 2.86 1.54 55.97
N TYR A 711 2.25 2.28 55.06
CA TYR A 711 2.87 2.55 53.77
C TYR A 711 4.20 3.23 54.11
N ASN A 712 5.24 2.43 54.34
CA ASN A 712 6.59 2.94 54.41
C ASN A 712 6.88 3.38 52.98
N PRO A 713 7.05 4.69 52.69
CA PRO A 713 7.89 5.02 51.57
C PRO A 713 9.23 4.43 51.95
N ILE A 714 9.61 3.30 51.35
CA ILE A 714 11.00 2.87 51.41
C ILE A 714 11.76 4.10 50.93
N ARG A 715 12.50 4.74 51.84
CA ARG A 715 13.53 5.73 51.53
C ARG A 715 14.62 4.98 50.75
N SER A 716 14.32 4.54 49.53
CA SER A 716 15.37 4.47 48.54
C SER A 716 15.81 5.91 48.35
N SER A 717 17.12 6.18 48.44
CA SER A 717 17.65 7.51 48.25
C SER A 717 16.98 8.13 47.01
N LYS A 718 16.45 9.36 47.13
CA LYS A 718 15.84 10.10 46.01
C LYS A 718 16.77 10.16 44.79
N ILE A 719 18.08 10.00 45.04
CA ILE A 719 19.18 9.93 44.09
C ILE A 719 19.07 8.68 43.17
N GLY A 720 18.72 7.50 43.70
CA GLY A 720 18.68 6.26 42.93
C GLY A 720 17.53 6.19 41.91
N ILE A 721 16.34 6.70 42.26
CA ILE A 721 15.19 6.75 41.34
C ILE A 721 15.47 7.74 40.22
N ASN A 722 16.02 8.93 40.51
CA ASN A 722 16.35 9.91 39.48
C ASN A 722 17.43 9.39 38.50
N ALA A 723 18.43 8.66 38.98
CA ALA A 723 19.47 8.07 38.12
C ALA A 723 18.92 7.04 37.12
N TRP A 724 18.04 6.13 37.54
CA TRP A 724 17.41 5.15 36.64
C TRP A 724 16.55 5.80 35.55
N LEU A 725 15.97 6.97 35.84
CA LEU A 725 15.12 7.70 34.89
C LEU A 725 15.93 8.46 33.87
N PHE A 726 16.98 9.15 34.31
CA PHE A 726 17.96 9.74 33.40
C PHE A 726 18.59 8.64 32.54
N ALA A 727 18.90 7.47 33.11
CA ALA A 727 19.38 6.32 32.36
C ALA A 727 18.34 5.81 31.35
N ALA A 728 17.05 5.72 31.70
CA ALA A 728 16.00 5.28 30.79
C ALA A 728 15.76 6.28 29.64
N PHE A 729 15.71 7.59 29.93
CA PHE A 729 15.61 8.63 28.90
C PHE A 729 16.87 8.69 28.04
N ALA A 730 18.06 8.60 28.63
CA ALA A 730 19.32 8.56 27.90
C ALA A 730 19.42 7.31 27.04
N LEU A 731 18.91 6.16 27.52
CA LEU A 731 18.85 4.91 26.75
C LEU A 731 17.87 5.05 25.58
N ILE A 732 16.66 5.57 25.81
CA ILE A 732 15.70 5.83 24.72
C ILE A 732 16.31 6.78 23.71
N ALA A 733 16.94 7.87 24.15
CA ALA A 733 17.59 8.83 23.27
C ALA A 733 18.76 8.20 22.51
N ALA A 734 19.61 7.40 23.17
CA ALA A 734 20.73 6.71 22.53
C ALA A 734 20.25 5.67 21.51
N ILE A 735 19.24 4.86 21.84
CA ILE A 735 18.63 3.90 20.91
C ILE A 735 18.00 4.64 19.73
N THR A 736 17.25 5.71 19.98
CA THR A 736 16.60 6.53 18.95
C THR A 736 17.66 7.13 18.02
N LEU A 737 18.71 7.76 18.57
CA LEU A 737 19.79 8.35 17.79
C LEU A 737 20.59 7.31 16.99
N GLY A 738 20.93 6.16 17.61
CA GLY A 738 21.64 5.07 16.93
C GLY A 738 20.80 4.38 15.85
N SER A 739 19.49 4.24 16.09
CA SER A 739 18.57 3.68 15.11
C SER A 739 18.36 4.65 13.95
N ILE A 740 18.20 5.95 14.22
CA ILE A 740 18.07 6.98 13.19
C ILE A 740 19.35 7.07 12.35
N SER A 741 20.54 7.03 12.97
CA SER A 741 21.81 7.11 12.24
C SER A 741 22.06 5.91 11.33
N THR A 742 21.52 4.74 11.68
CA THR A 742 21.65 3.50 10.88
C THR A 742 20.39 3.15 10.09
N ARG A 743 19.32 3.94 10.19
CA ARG A 743 17.99 3.68 9.60
C ARG A 743 18.07 3.38 8.10
N ASN A 744 18.87 4.17 7.39
CA ASN A 744 19.02 4.05 5.94
C ASN A 744 19.63 2.70 5.52
N HIS A 745 20.48 2.06 6.35
CA HIS A 745 21.15 0.80 6.01
C HIS A 745 20.30 -0.46 6.25
N HIS A 746 19.10 -0.29 6.84
CA HIS A 746 18.20 -1.40 7.18
C HIS A 746 16.99 -1.51 6.25
N ASP A 747 16.80 -0.53 5.37
CA ASP A 747 15.67 -0.48 4.45
C ASP A 747 16.17 -0.25 3.01
N PRO A 748 15.72 -1.06 2.04
CA PRO A 748 16.22 -0.98 0.67
C PRO A 748 15.90 0.36 0.00
N VAL A 749 14.75 0.96 0.30
CA VAL A 749 14.32 2.22 -0.30
C VAL A 749 15.16 3.36 0.25
N LEU A 750 15.35 3.41 1.57
CA LEU A 750 16.17 4.46 2.19
C LEU A 750 17.65 4.34 1.84
N LEU A 751 18.20 3.13 1.72
CA LEU A 751 19.58 2.92 1.29
C LEU A 751 19.79 3.40 -0.14
N TYR A 752 18.83 3.12 -1.03
CA TYR A 752 18.84 3.62 -2.40
C TYR A 752 18.88 5.15 -2.43
N TYR A 753 17.96 5.83 -1.74
CA TYR A 753 17.94 7.30 -1.68
C TYR A 753 19.20 7.90 -1.03
N LEU A 754 19.79 7.21 -0.06
CA LEU A 754 21.07 7.63 0.52
C LEU A 754 22.20 7.59 -0.51
N ALA A 755 22.27 6.52 -1.31
CA ALA A 755 23.25 6.36 -2.37
C ALA A 755 23.04 7.40 -3.48
N THR A 756 21.80 7.57 -3.95
CA THR A 756 21.50 8.51 -5.04
C THR A 756 21.72 9.96 -4.63
N GLY A 757 21.21 10.37 -3.46
CA GLY A 757 21.37 11.74 -2.96
C GLY A 757 22.82 12.10 -2.62
N LYS A 758 23.68 11.13 -2.30
CA LYS A 758 25.13 11.35 -2.19
C LYS A 758 25.74 11.63 -3.57
N PHE A 759 25.37 10.85 -4.58
CA PHE A 759 25.89 11.01 -5.94
C PHE A 759 25.42 12.32 -6.58
N GLU A 760 24.13 12.67 -6.47
CA GLU A 760 23.59 13.93 -6.98
C GLU A 760 24.30 15.15 -6.40
N LYS A 761 24.71 15.11 -5.13
CA LYS A 761 25.53 16.18 -4.53
C LYS A 761 26.93 16.27 -5.16
N ILE A 762 27.55 15.14 -5.49
CA ILE A 762 28.85 15.12 -6.18
C ILE A 762 28.72 15.78 -7.56
N GLU A 763 27.62 15.55 -8.27
CA GLU A 763 27.34 16.16 -9.58
C GLU A 763 26.94 17.64 -9.47
N GLY A 764 26.09 17.97 -8.50
CA GLY A 764 25.60 19.33 -8.23
C GLY A 764 26.70 20.29 -7.76
N ILE A 765 27.69 19.82 -6.99
CA ILE A 765 28.85 20.63 -6.57
C ILE A 765 29.74 21.01 -7.76
N LYS A 766 29.68 20.25 -8.87
CA LYS A 766 30.48 20.51 -10.08
C LYS A 766 29.72 21.29 -11.16
N SER A 767 28.40 21.46 -11.03
CA SER A 767 27.56 22.33 -11.86
C SER A 767 27.31 23.65 -11.12
N GLY A 768 28.26 24.59 -11.21
CA GLY A 768 28.07 25.95 -10.69
C GLY A 768 26.89 26.69 -11.37
N PRO A 769 26.52 27.89 -10.89
CA PRO A 769 25.36 28.66 -11.40
C PRO A 769 25.37 28.93 -12.91
N ASP A 770 26.53 28.83 -13.56
CA ASP A 770 26.73 29.20 -14.97
C ASP A 770 26.68 28.01 -15.94
N GLY A 771 26.33 26.80 -15.49
CA GLY A 771 25.90 25.69 -16.36
C GLY A 771 26.93 25.14 -17.37
N SER A 772 28.19 25.58 -17.37
CA SER A 772 29.24 25.00 -18.23
C SER A 772 29.85 23.76 -17.58
N ALA A 773 29.27 22.59 -17.89
CA ALA A 773 29.90 21.31 -17.60
C ALA A 773 31.14 21.13 -18.50
N SER A 774 32.32 20.92 -17.90
CA SER A 774 33.45 20.34 -18.65
C SER A 774 33.27 18.82 -18.66
N GLU A 775 32.99 18.24 -19.83
CA GLU A 775 32.82 16.79 -20.02
C GLU A 775 34.13 15.99 -19.79
N ASP A 776 35.26 16.66 -19.63
CA ASP A 776 36.60 16.06 -19.59
C ASP A 776 37.36 16.21 -18.25
N SER A 777 36.68 16.14 -17.10
CA SER A 777 37.39 16.12 -15.80
C SER A 777 37.62 14.69 -15.27
N PRO A 778 38.88 14.21 -15.12
CA PRO A 778 39.24 12.91 -14.52
C PRO A 778 38.81 12.71 -13.06
N ALA A 779 38.19 13.71 -12.44
CA ALA A 779 37.93 13.81 -11.00
C ALA A 779 36.68 13.05 -10.50
N ILE A 780 35.90 12.37 -11.36
CA ILE A 780 34.80 11.49 -10.94
C ILE A 780 35.30 10.04 -10.74
N ALA A 781 36.31 9.62 -11.50
CA ALA A 781 36.68 8.21 -11.62
C ALA A 781 37.31 7.59 -10.36
N GLN A 782 37.76 8.40 -9.38
CA GLN A 782 38.47 7.91 -8.18
C GLN A 782 38.21 8.72 -6.90
N SER A 783 37.17 9.55 -6.86
CA SER A 783 36.88 10.29 -5.61
C SER A 783 36.47 9.29 -4.50
N PRO A 784 37.01 9.42 -3.27
CA PRO A 784 36.60 8.58 -2.15
C PRO A 784 35.08 8.59 -1.91
N GLU A 785 34.42 9.70 -2.22
CA GLU A 785 32.97 9.83 -2.12
C GLU A 785 32.23 9.00 -3.17
N THR A 786 32.74 8.92 -4.41
CA THR A 786 32.15 8.11 -5.48
C THR A 786 32.33 6.62 -5.20
N LEU A 787 33.47 6.21 -4.65
CA LEU A 787 33.69 4.84 -4.17
C LEU A 787 32.72 4.50 -3.02
N SER A 788 32.50 5.42 -2.08
CA SER A 788 31.49 5.25 -1.03
C SER A 788 30.07 5.07 -1.58
N VAL A 789 29.72 5.69 -2.71
CA VAL A 789 28.43 5.44 -3.38
C VAL A 789 28.36 4.02 -3.92
N LEU A 790 29.40 3.53 -4.59
CA LEU A 790 29.45 2.14 -5.07
C LEU A 790 29.34 1.14 -3.90
N ASP A 791 30.02 1.39 -2.78
CA ASP A 791 29.93 0.54 -1.58
C ASP A 791 28.50 0.45 -1.04
N LEU A 792 27.75 1.56 -1.04
CA LEU A 792 26.34 1.58 -0.62
C LEU A 792 25.44 0.79 -1.58
N LEU A 793 25.69 0.89 -2.88
CA LEU A 793 24.94 0.13 -3.90
C LEU A 793 25.25 -1.36 -3.79
N ASP A 794 26.51 -1.73 -3.57
CA ASP A 794 26.94 -3.11 -3.32
C ASP A 794 26.35 -3.68 -2.04
N GLU A 795 26.31 -2.89 -0.97
CA GLU A 795 25.58 -3.23 0.25
C GLU A 795 24.10 -3.50 -0.04
N GLY A 796 23.47 -2.65 -0.86
CA GLY A 796 22.08 -2.79 -1.28
C GLY A 796 21.82 -4.09 -2.05
N ILE A 797 22.65 -4.38 -3.05
CA ILE A 797 22.55 -5.59 -3.87
C ILE A 797 22.76 -6.85 -3.01
N ALA A 798 23.76 -6.84 -2.12
CA ALA A 798 24.09 -7.99 -1.28
C ALA A 798 23.02 -8.27 -0.21
N LYS A 799 22.53 -7.23 0.48
CA LYS A 799 21.51 -7.37 1.53
C LYS A 799 20.11 -7.60 0.98
N PHE A 800 19.78 -6.95 -0.14
CA PHE A 800 18.42 -6.86 -0.65
C PHE A 800 18.26 -7.45 -2.06
N GLY A 801 19.00 -8.51 -2.39
CA GLY A 801 18.97 -9.20 -3.70
C GLY A 801 17.65 -9.87 -4.10
N ARG A 802 16.55 -9.58 -3.41
CA ARG A 802 15.18 -10.04 -3.70
C ARG A 802 14.14 -8.93 -3.50
N SER A 803 14.60 -7.72 -3.21
CA SER A 803 13.76 -6.57 -2.99
C SER A 803 13.23 -6.02 -4.30
N SER A 804 12.12 -5.29 -4.22
CA SER A 804 11.62 -4.44 -5.30
C SER A 804 12.58 -3.30 -5.65
N MET A 805 13.70 -3.13 -4.93
CA MET A 805 14.72 -2.14 -5.24
C MET A 805 15.95 -2.71 -5.95
N LEU A 806 16.05 -4.03 -6.13
CA LEU A 806 17.24 -4.68 -6.72
C LEU A 806 17.57 -4.09 -8.10
N ASP A 807 16.59 -3.97 -8.99
CA ASP A 807 16.79 -3.44 -10.33
C ASP A 807 17.33 -2.00 -10.29
N PHE A 808 16.80 -1.16 -9.39
CA PHE A 808 17.24 0.23 -9.25
C PHE A 808 18.67 0.33 -8.71
N PHE A 809 19.05 -0.50 -7.74
CA PHE A 809 20.44 -0.56 -7.27
C PHE A 809 21.40 -0.93 -8.40
N MET A 810 21.04 -1.93 -9.21
CA MET A 810 21.86 -2.39 -10.32
C MET A 810 21.98 -1.34 -11.42
N LEU A 811 20.86 -0.72 -11.81
CA LEU A 811 20.86 0.35 -12.81
C LEU A 811 21.70 1.53 -12.35
N TYR A 812 21.51 2.00 -11.12
CA TYR A 812 22.26 3.14 -10.61
C TYR A 812 23.75 2.83 -10.47
N LYS A 813 24.11 1.60 -10.04
CA LYS A 813 25.50 1.13 -10.04
C LYS A 813 26.09 1.16 -11.44
N ALA A 814 25.34 0.69 -12.44
CA ALA A 814 25.75 0.71 -13.83
C ALA A 814 25.98 2.14 -14.34
N SER A 815 25.08 3.08 -14.03
CA SER A 815 25.23 4.50 -14.37
C SER A 815 26.48 5.14 -13.74
N VAL A 816 26.74 4.87 -12.46
CA VAL A 816 27.95 5.38 -11.78
C VAL A 816 29.22 4.79 -12.42
N MET A 817 29.26 3.48 -12.67
CA MET A 817 30.41 2.83 -13.31
C MET A 817 30.64 3.31 -14.75
N SER A 818 29.56 3.56 -15.50
CA SER A 818 29.59 4.16 -16.84
C SER A 818 30.24 5.55 -16.81
N LYS A 819 29.83 6.43 -15.88
CA LYS A 819 30.45 7.75 -15.68
C LYS A 819 31.94 7.66 -15.25
N MET A 820 32.31 6.62 -14.53
CA MET A 820 33.71 6.32 -14.18
C MET A 820 34.51 5.67 -15.33
N LYS A 821 33.87 5.41 -16.48
CA LYS A 821 34.46 4.72 -17.64
C LYS A 821 34.98 3.30 -17.34
N LYS A 822 34.39 2.61 -16.35
CA LYS A 822 34.75 1.23 -15.93
C LYS A 822 33.99 0.16 -16.72
N TRP A 823 34.10 0.20 -18.04
CA TRP A 823 33.31 -0.65 -18.96
C TRP A 823 33.64 -2.14 -18.86
N ASP A 824 34.92 -2.46 -18.66
CA ASP A 824 35.46 -3.82 -18.51
C ASP A 824 34.87 -4.56 -17.30
N GLN A 825 34.62 -3.83 -16.20
CA GLN A 825 33.99 -4.37 -14.99
C GLN A 825 32.47 -4.36 -15.09
N LEU A 826 31.89 -3.33 -15.72
CA LEU A 826 30.44 -3.16 -15.83
C LEU A 826 29.79 -4.26 -16.66
N ARG A 827 30.35 -4.54 -17.85
CA ARG A 827 29.77 -5.49 -18.81
C ARG A 827 29.45 -6.86 -18.20
N PRO A 828 30.41 -7.60 -17.59
CA PRO A 828 30.12 -8.94 -17.04
C PRO A 828 29.12 -8.92 -15.89
N ILE A 829 29.11 -7.85 -15.07
CA ILE A 829 28.15 -7.70 -13.96
C ILE A 829 26.72 -7.56 -14.51
N LEU A 830 26.54 -6.73 -15.53
CA LEU A 830 25.23 -6.45 -16.10
C LEU A 830 24.72 -7.62 -16.95
N GLU A 831 25.59 -8.29 -17.71
CA GLU A 831 25.24 -9.52 -18.44
C GLU A 831 24.76 -10.63 -17.49
N ASP A 832 25.48 -10.88 -16.39
CA ASP A 832 25.09 -11.87 -15.38
C ASP A 832 23.75 -11.50 -14.72
N PHE A 833 23.53 -10.22 -14.42
CA PHE A 833 22.30 -9.73 -13.81
C PHE A 833 21.07 -9.95 -14.72
N LEU A 834 21.15 -9.51 -15.99
CA LEU A 834 20.05 -9.64 -16.95
C LEU A 834 19.75 -11.12 -17.24
N LYS A 835 20.78 -11.95 -17.34
CA LYS A 835 20.62 -13.40 -17.52
C LYS A 835 19.91 -14.05 -16.34
N LYS A 836 20.28 -13.68 -15.11
CA LYS A 836 19.69 -14.24 -13.88
C LYS A 836 18.29 -13.72 -13.57
N ASN A 837 17.89 -12.56 -14.10
CA ASN A 837 16.62 -11.93 -13.82
C ASN A 837 15.94 -11.48 -15.12
N PRO A 838 15.40 -12.41 -15.94
CA PRO A 838 14.78 -12.04 -17.21
C PRO A 838 13.52 -11.19 -17.07
N ASP A 839 12.86 -11.16 -15.90
CA ASP A 839 11.73 -10.30 -15.53
C ASP A 839 12.11 -8.86 -15.14
N ASN A 840 13.39 -8.52 -15.15
CA ASN A 840 13.84 -7.24 -14.61
C ASN A 840 13.19 -6.02 -15.28
N ARG A 841 12.94 -5.00 -14.46
CA ARG A 841 12.33 -3.73 -14.91
C ARG A 841 13.27 -2.84 -15.70
N ILE A 842 14.58 -3.07 -15.59
CA ILE A 842 15.62 -2.26 -16.23
C ILE A 842 16.15 -2.91 -17.51
N ASN A 843 15.35 -3.76 -18.16
CA ASN A 843 15.87 -4.64 -19.20
C ASN A 843 16.31 -3.84 -20.44
N ALA A 844 15.50 -2.85 -20.82
CA ALA A 844 15.83 -1.94 -21.90
C ALA A 844 17.09 -1.13 -21.55
N GLU A 845 17.11 -0.49 -20.38
CA GLU A 845 18.22 0.33 -19.89
C GLU A 845 19.52 -0.48 -19.79
N GLY A 846 19.43 -1.69 -19.24
CA GLY A 846 20.55 -2.61 -19.08
C GLY A 846 21.12 -3.07 -20.42
N LEU A 847 20.26 -3.39 -21.40
CA LEU A 847 20.70 -3.74 -22.75
C LEU A 847 21.34 -2.54 -23.46
N THR A 848 20.79 -1.34 -23.31
CA THR A 848 21.39 -0.11 -23.86
C THR A 848 22.79 0.11 -23.26
N LEU A 849 22.94 0.01 -21.94
CA LEU A 849 24.24 0.16 -21.26
C LEU A 849 25.25 -0.93 -21.63
N LEU A 850 24.79 -2.17 -21.88
CA LEU A 850 25.66 -3.23 -22.43
C LEU A 850 26.13 -2.91 -23.85
N GLY A 851 25.24 -2.33 -24.67
CA GLY A 851 25.59 -1.86 -26.01
C GLY A 851 26.63 -0.76 -25.97
N GLU A 852 26.44 0.25 -25.12
CA GLU A 852 27.40 1.35 -24.90
C GLU A 852 28.75 0.84 -24.39
N ALA A 853 28.75 -0.05 -23.39
CA ALA A 853 29.98 -0.66 -22.87
C ALA A 853 30.73 -1.40 -23.97
N SER A 854 30.01 -2.17 -24.80
CA SER A 854 30.59 -2.90 -25.92
C SER A 854 31.15 -1.95 -26.99
N LEU A 855 30.47 -0.85 -27.31
CA LEU A 855 30.99 0.19 -28.22
C LEU A 855 32.30 0.79 -27.69
N LYS A 856 32.32 1.19 -26.42
CA LYS A 856 33.52 1.80 -25.80
C LYS A 856 34.69 0.81 -25.67
N MET A 857 34.41 -0.49 -25.72
CA MET A 857 35.40 -1.57 -25.76
C MET A 857 35.77 -2.01 -27.19
N ASN A 858 35.32 -1.30 -28.24
CA ASN A 858 35.53 -1.62 -29.66
C ASN A 858 34.93 -2.98 -30.10
N GLN A 859 33.84 -3.40 -29.48
CA GLN A 859 33.12 -4.65 -29.76
C GLN A 859 31.80 -4.34 -30.50
N THR A 860 31.90 -3.78 -31.71
CA THR A 860 30.77 -3.23 -32.47
C THR A 860 29.67 -4.26 -32.78
N VAL A 861 30.02 -5.52 -33.01
CA VAL A 861 29.03 -6.59 -33.27
C VAL A 861 28.19 -6.90 -32.04
N ASP A 862 28.82 -6.96 -30.86
CA ASP A 862 28.10 -7.15 -29.60
C ASP A 862 27.23 -5.94 -29.29
N ALA A 863 27.74 -4.73 -29.54
CA ALA A 863 26.99 -3.49 -29.36
C ALA A 863 25.72 -3.46 -30.21
N GLU A 864 25.85 -3.72 -31.52
CA GLU A 864 24.72 -3.79 -32.44
C GLU A 864 23.66 -4.79 -31.96
N ARG A 865 24.10 -5.98 -31.53
CA ARG A 865 23.20 -7.01 -30.99
C ARG A 865 22.42 -6.50 -29.78
N PHE A 866 23.09 -5.89 -28.81
CA PHE A 866 22.44 -5.40 -27.59
C PHE A 866 21.47 -4.24 -27.87
N PHE A 867 21.83 -3.28 -28.74
CA PHE A 867 20.92 -2.20 -29.11
C PHE A 867 19.68 -2.70 -29.84
N ARG A 868 19.82 -3.69 -30.73
CA ARG A 868 18.65 -4.33 -31.37
C ARG A 868 17.76 -5.02 -30.35
N GLN A 869 18.33 -5.70 -29.36
CA GLN A 869 17.56 -6.31 -28.27
C GLN A 869 16.86 -5.25 -27.41
N ALA A 870 17.51 -4.12 -27.12
CA ALA A 870 16.90 -3.00 -26.40
C ALA A 870 15.70 -2.42 -27.16
N LEU A 871 15.80 -2.25 -28.49
CA LEU A 871 14.71 -1.78 -29.35
C LEU A 871 13.50 -2.72 -29.40
N SER A 872 13.70 -4.01 -29.11
CA SER A 872 12.62 -4.99 -28.96
C SER A 872 12.05 -5.08 -27.55
N SER A 873 12.62 -4.36 -26.58
CA SER A 873 12.17 -4.39 -25.19
C SER A 873 10.91 -3.56 -24.97
N TRP A 874 10.06 -4.03 -24.06
CA TRP A 874 8.85 -3.35 -23.61
C TRP A 874 8.69 -3.52 -22.08
N PRO A 875 8.16 -2.54 -21.33
CA PRO A 875 7.61 -1.24 -21.76
C PRO A 875 8.63 -0.27 -22.36
N GLU A 876 8.15 0.70 -23.14
CA GLU A 876 9.01 1.73 -23.73
C GLU A 876 9.64 2.62 -22.66
N ASP A 877 10.96 2.80 -22.73
CA ASP A 877 11.73 3.66 -21.85
C ASP A 877 12.58 4.67 -22.66
N ASN A 878 13.01 5.76 -22.02
CA ASN A 878 13.90 6.75 -22.63
C ASN A 878 15.24 6.18 -23.09
N SER A 879 15.75 5.14 -22.44
CA SER A 879 16.98 4.43 -22.84
C SER A 879 16.89 3.75 -24.20
N ILE A 880 15.69 3.38 -24.65
CA ILE A 880 15.46 2.76 -25.97
C ILE A 880 15.76 3.77 -27.08
N LYS A 881 15.50 5.06 -26.82
CA LYS A 881 15.83 6.15 -27.76
C LYS A 881 17.34 6.22 -28.00
N GLN A 882 18.12 6.15 -26.92
CA GLN A 882 19.60 6.16 -27.00
C GLN A 882 20.13 4.93 -27.73
N ALA A 883 19.57 3.74 -27.47
CA ALA A 883 19.92 2.54 -28.22
C ALA A 883 19.67 2.70 -29.74
N GLY A 884 18.54 3.30 -30.12
CA GLY A 884 18.23 3.55 -31.53
C GLY A 884 19.18 4.55 -32.19
N LEU A 885 19.57 5.61 -31.49
CA LEU A 885 20.55 6.59 -31.96
C LEU A 885 21.94 5.96 -32.15
N HIS A 886 22.43 5.20 -31.15
CA HIS A 886 23.69 4.47 -31.29
C HIS A 886 23.66 3.45 -32.41
N LEU A 887 22.53 2.78 -32.62
CA LEU A 887 22.38 1.86 -33.74
C LEU A 887 22.42 2.59 -35.10
N ALA A 888 21.86 3.81 -35.18
CA ALA A 888 21.95 4.67 -36.36
C ALA A 888 23.39 5.15 -36.61
N GLU A 889 24.16 5.44 -35.56
CA GLU A 889 25.59 5.77 -35.66
C GLU A 889 26.41 4.61 -36.22
N ILE A 890 26.09 3.37 -35.83
CA ILE A 890 26.79 2.16 -36.30
C ILE A 890 26.43 1.82 -37.76
N LEU A 891 25.14 1.89 -38.13
CA LEU A 891 24.62 1.36 -39.40
C LEU A 891 24.34 2.42 -40.48
N GLY A 892 24.27 3.68 -40.09
CA GLY A 892 23.78 4.78 -40.91
C GLY A 892 22.26 4.96 -40.83
N CYS A 893 21.82 6.23 -40.81
CA CYS A 893 20.42 6.62 -40.64
C CYS A 893 19.48 6.09 -41.73
N ASP A 894 19.93 6.02 -42.99
CA ASP A 894 19.09 5.50 -44.08
C ASP A 894 18.85 3.99 -43.95
N THR A 895 19.88 3.23 -43.59
CA THR A 895 19.80 1.78 -43.38
C THR A 895 18.83 1.41 -42.26
N ILE A 896 18.85 2.17 -41.17
CA ILE A 896 17.97 1.93 -40.03
C ILE A 896 16.52 2.37 -40.31
N PHE A 897 16.31 3.41 -41.14
CA PHE A 897 14.98 3.76 -41.65
C PHE A 897 14.38 2.64 -42.52
N GLU A 898 15.17 2.03 -43.39
CA GLU A 898 14.73 0.87 -44.20
C GLU A 898 14.49 -0.38 -43.33
N THR A 899 15.26 -0.53 -42.25
CA THR A 899 15.02 -1.61 -41.28
C THR A 899 13.68 -1.41 -40.58
N ALA A 900 13.43 -0.21 -40.02
CA ALA A 900 12.15 0.13 -39.40
C ALA A 900 10.98 -0.02 -40.38
N ARG A 901 11.21 0.29 -41.67
CA ARG A 901 10.24 0.04 -42.75
C ARG A 901 9.87 -1.42 -42.87
N GLY A 902 10.86 -2.29 -42.95
CA GLY A 902 10.63 -3.74 -43.02
C GLY A 902 9.89 -4.27 -41.79
N LEU A 903 10.18 -3.73 -40.62
CA LEU A 903 9.51 -4.07 -39.36
C LEU A 903 8.04 -3.64 -39.36
N LEU A 904 7.75 -2.40 -39.75
CA LEU A 904 6.39 -1.89 -39.89
C LEU A 904 5.57 -2.73 -40.90
N ALA A 905 6.16 -3.03 -42.06
CA ALA A 905 5.52 -3.83 -43.11
C ALA A 905 5.30 -5.29 -42.71
N SER A 906 6.12 -5.82 -41.79
CA SER A 906 5.97 -7.18 -41.25
C SER A 906 5.09 -7.27 -40.00
N GLY A 907 4.43 -6.17 -39.62
CA GLY A 907 3.55 -6.12 -38.45
C GLY A 907 4.27 -6.02 -37.11
N LYS A 908 5.59 -5.78 -37.11
CA LYS A 908 6.40 -5.58 -35.90
C LYS A 908 6.38 -4.12 -35.49
N TYR A 909 5.19 -3.64 -35.14
CA TYR A 909 4.92 -2.23 -34.93
C TYR A 909 5.72 -1.62 -33.76
N ILE A 910 5.91 -2.35 -32.65
CA ILE A 910 6.66 -1.86 -31.49
C ILE A 910 8.13 -1.60 -31.83
N GLU A 911 8.78 -2.54 -32.51
CA GLU A 911 10.18 -2.40 -32.91
C GLU A 911 10.35 -1.25 -33.90
N ALA A 912 9.43 -1.11 -34.87
CA ALA A 912 9.41 0.00 -35.81
C ALA A 912 9.18 1.35 -35.12
N HIS A 913 8.19 1.42 -34.21
CA HIS A 913 7.86 2.60 -33.41
C HIS A 913 9.07 3.07 -32.61
N ASN A 914 9.73 2.17 -31.88
CA ASN A 914 10.92 2.48 -31.09
C ASN A 914 12.05 3.07 -31.95
N ILE A 915 12.26 2.54 -33.16
CA ILE A 915 13.27 3.08 -34.09
C ILE A 915 12.86 4.46 -34.60
N TYR A 916 11.63 4.65 -35.07
CA TYR A 916 11.18 5.97 -35.55
C TYR A 916 11.22 7.03 -34.45
N ARG A 917 10.91 6.63 -33.21
CA ARG A 917 11.00 7.49 -32.02
C ARG A 917 12.42 7.89 -31.67
N ALA A 918 13.38 6.99 -31.85
CA ALA A 918 14.79 7.34 -31.70
C ALA A 918 15.23 8.33 -32.79
N LEU A 919 14.87 8.05 -34.05
CA LEU A 919 15.24 8.89 -35.19
C LEU A 919 14.58 10.27 -35.15
N SER A 920 13.37 10.41 -34.58
CA SER A 920 12.71 11.70 -34.40
C SER A 920 13.46 12.67 -33.48
N LEU A 921 14.47 12.20 -32.76
CA LEU A 921 15.29 12.98 -31.83
C LEU A 921 16.72 13.19 -32.34
N SER A 922 17.00 12.87 -33.61
CA SER A 922 18.31 13.10 -34.22
C SER A 922 18.67 14.60 -34.23
N GLU A 923 19.95 14.93 -34.08
CA GLU A 923 20.44 16.30 -34.24
C GLU A 923 20.29 16.83 -35.67
N ASP A 924 20.22 15.93 -36.66
CA ASP A 924 19.89 16.30 -38.04
C ASP A 924 18.37 16.51 -38.16
N LYS A 925 17.98 17.78 -38.33
CA LYS A 925 16.59 18.20 -38.46
C LYS A 925 15.83 17.41 -39.54
N LYS A 926 16.44 17.08 -40.68
CA LYS A 926 15.74 16.32 -41.74
C LYS A 926 15.42 14.89 -41.32
N ILE A 927 16.31 14.27 -40.56
CA ILE A 927 16.15 12.91 -40.02
C ILE A 927 15.12 12.93 -38.91
N ALA A 928 15.19 13.93 -38.02
CA ALA A 928 14.21 14.15 -36.96
C ALA A 928 12.79 14.34 -37.52
N ASP A 929 12.61 15.20 -38.52
CA ASP A 929 11.30 15.46 -39.13
C ASP A 929 10.73 14.21 -39.80
N LYS A 930 11.57 13.45 -40.52
CA LYS A 930 11.18 12.19 -41.16
C LYS A 930 10.85 11.10 -40.14
N GLY A 931 11.59 11.05 -39.03
CA GLY A 931 11.35 10.15 -37.90
C GLY A 931 10.03 10.45 -37.22
N LEU A 932 9.74 11.73 -36.95
CA LEU A 932 8.52 12.19 -36.28
C LEU A 932 7.26 11.88 -37.11
N ALA A 933 7.31 12.12 -38.42
CA ALA A 933 6.21 11.76 -39.33
C ALA A 933 5.98 10.24 -39.42
N SER A 934 7.06 9.45 -39.48
CA SER A 934 6.99 7.99 -39.51
C SER A 934 6.48 7.42 -38.19
N LEU A 935 6.87 8.02 -37.06
CA LEU A 935 6.39 7.69 -35.73
C LEU A 935 4.88 7.93 -35.61
N ALA A 936 4.39 9.09 -36.04
CA ALA A 936 2.96 9.41 -36.01
C ALA A 936 2.12 8.40 -36.83
N CYS A 937 2.63 8.01 -38.00
CA CYS A 937 2.01 6.94 -38.80
C CYS A 937 2.05 5.60 -38.06
N CYS A 938 3.19 5.22 -37.48
CA CYS A 938 3.34 3.98 -36.73
C CYS A 938 2.40 3.92 -35.51
N SER A 939 2.28 5.01 -34.74
CA SER A 939 1.35 5.12 -33.60
C SER A 939 -0.10 4.97 -34.04
N PHE A 940 -0.46 5.48 -35.23
CA PHE A 940 -1.78 5.25 -35.82
C PHE A 940 -2.02 3.76 -36.12
N TYR A 941 -1.06 3.06 -36.75
CA TYR A 941 -1.15 1.61 -36.99
C TYR A 941 -1.22 0.78 -35.70
N MET A 942 -0.63 1.29 -34.61
CA MET A 942 -0.69 0.69 -33.28
C MET A 942 -1.98 1.03 -32.52
N ASN A 943 -2.98 1.66 -33.16
CA ASN A 943 -4.21 2.14 -32.52
C ASN A 943 -3.97 3.15 -31.36
N ARG A 944 -2.80 3.80 -31.30
CA ARG A 944 -2.48 4.85 -30.33
C ARG A 944 -2.92 6.21 -30.87
N TRP A 945 -4.23 6.37 -31.01
CA TRP A 945 -4.83 7.50 -31.74
C TRP A 945 -4.49 8.86 -31.14
N GLN A 946 -4.48 8.96 -29.80
CA GLN A 946 -4.14 10.20 -29.10
C GLN A 946 -2.68 10.56 -29.34
N GLU A 947 -1.76 9.59 -29.18
CA GLU A 947 -0.34 9.79 -29.46
C GLU A 947 -0.12 10.19 -30.92
N ALA A 948 -0.76 9.49 -31.87
CA ALA A 948 -0.69 9.83 -33.28
C ALA A 948 -1.18 11.26 -33.55
N SER A 949 -2.30 11.66 -32.96
CA SER A 949 -2.85 13.03 -33.08
C SER A 949 -1.90 14.10 -32.53
N ASP A 950 -1.32 13.85 -31.36
CA ASP A 950 -0.41 14.78 -30.70
C ASP A 950 0.88 14.93 -31.53
N LEU A 951 1.44 13.82 -32.00
CA LEU A 951 2.62 13.80 -32.88
C LEU A 951 2.35 14.46 -34.24
N PHE A 952 1.19 14.21 -34.85
CA PHE A 952 0.78 14.89 -36.08
C PHE A 952 0.58 16.39 -35.85
N THR A 953 0.19 16.82 -34.64
CA THR A 953 0.02 18.24 -34.28
C THR A 953 1.39 18.92 -34.09
N GLN A 954 2.35 18.21 -33.51
CA GLN A 954 3.70 18.71 -33.24
C GLN A 954 4.48 18.98 -34.53
N TRP A 955 4.47 18.04 -35.48
CA TRP A 955 5.28 18.12 -36.71
C TRP A 955 5.12 19.42 -37.53
N PRO A 956 3.91 19.91 -37.86
CA PRO A 956 3.74 21.15 -38.63
C PRO A 956 3.95 22.43 -37.83
N ALA A 957 3.94 22.38 -36.48
CA ALA A 957 4.30 23.53 -35.65
C ALA A 957 5.81 23.84 -35.75
N ASP A 958 6.64 22.80 -35.85
CA ASP A 958 8.11 22.90 -35.95
C ASP A 958 8.61 23.09 -37.41
N ASN A 959 7.70 22.96 -38.38
CA ASN A 959 7.97 22.98 -39.84
C ASN A 959 6.96 23.82 -40.64
N SER A 960 6.62 25.02 -40.14
CA SER A 960 5.64 25.93 -40.77
C SER A 960 5.93 26.25 -42.25
N ASP A 961 7.21 26.31 -42.61
CA ASP A 961 7.68 26.78 -43.92
C ASP A 961 7.89 25.64 -44.93
N ALA A 962 7.69 24.38 -44.52
CA ALA A 962 7.80 23.23 -45.42
C ALA A 962 6.59 23.19 -46.38
N PRO A 963 6.75 22.92 -47.69
CA PRO A 963 5.64 22.83 -48.66
C PRO A 963 4.52 21.84 -48.27
N GLN A 964 4.84 20.91 -47.37
CA GLN A 964 3.98 19.86 -46.86
C GLN A 964 3.11 20.34 -45.67
N SER A 965 3.43 21.47 -45.01
CA SER A 965 2.81 21.94 -43.76
C SER A 965 1.34 22.34 -43.91
N ALA A 966 0.98 23.07 -44.97
CA ALA A 966 -0.39 23.51 -45.23
C ALA A 966 -1.35 22.33 -45.48
N ARG A 967 -0.83 21.25 -46.05
CA ARG A 967 -1.58 20.01 -46.31
C ARG A 967 -1.70 19.15 -45.06
N VAL A 968 -0.61 18.97 -44.30
CA VAL A 968 -0.64 18.32 -42.98
C VAL A 968 -1.59 19.04 -42.00
N GLN A 969 -1.73 20.37 -42.06
CA GLN A 969 -2.74 21.12 -41.29
C GLN A 969 -4.19 20.90 -41.75
N ALA A 970 -4.43 20.56 -43.01
CA ALA A 970 -5.76 20.15 -43.49
C ALA A 970 -6.08 18.72 -43.05
N ASP A 971 -5.08 17.84 -43.04
CA ASP A 971 -5.21 16.43 -42.68
C ASP A 971 -5.26 16.23 -41.16
N LEU A 972 -4.58 17.06 -40.36
CA LEU A 972 -4.77 17.17 -38.90
C LEU A 972 -6.21 17.48 -38.51
N ARG A 973 -6.87 18.36 -39.28
CA ARG A 973 -8.28 18.67 -39.09
C ARG A 973 -9.14 17.44 -39.39
N GLN A 974 -8.78 16.62 -40.39
CA GLN A 974 -9.44 15.35 -40.65
C GLN A 974 -9.15 14.30 -39.57
N CYS A 975 -7.90 14.10 -39.12
CA CYS A 975 -7.54 13.21 -38.01
C CYS A 975 -8.29 13.56 -36.72
N ARG A 976 -8.34 14.86 -36.35
CA ARG A 976 -9.16 15.32 -35.22
C ARG A 976 -10.63 15.03 -35.44
N THR A 977 -11.16 15.29 -36.63
CA THR A 977 -12.56 14.95 -36.97
C THR A 977 -12.81 13.44 -36.87
N ILE A 978 -11.86 12.59 -37.25
CA ILE A 978 -11.95 11.12 -37.15
C ILE A 978 -11.89 10.68 -35.69
N ILE A 979 -10.99 11.26 -34.89
CA ILE A 979 -10.84 10.96 -33.47
C ILE A 979 -12.09 11.40 -32.70
N ASP A 980 -12.55 12.63 -32.90
CA ASP A 980 -13.76 13.18 -32.30
C ASP A 980 -14.99 12.32 -32.66
N LYS A 981 -15.09 11.89 -33.92
CA LYS A 981 -16.19 11.06 -34.41
C LYS A 981 -16.09 9.59 -33.98
N ASN A 982 -14.88 9.06 -33.79
CA ASN A 982 -14.64 7.73 -33.22
C ASN A 982 -14.95 7.72 -31.72
N ILE A 983 -14.63 8.80 -31.00
CA ILE A 983 -15.08 9.01 -29.61
C ILE A 983 -16.60 9.07 -29.53
N GLU A 984 -17.25 9.80 -30.44
CA GLU A 984 -18.72 9.86 -30.56
C GLU A 984 -19.34 8.48 -30.87
N TRP A 985 -18.74 7.70 -31.76
CA TRP A 985 -19.19 6.33 -32.09
C TRP A 985 -18.95 5.30 -30.98
N MET A 986 -17.83 5.39 -30.25
CA MET A 986 -17.55 4.52 -29.10
C MET A 986 -18.42 4.84 -27.88
N THR A 987 -19.03 6.03 -27.83
CA THR A 987 -19.92 6.46 -26.74
C THR A 987 -21.42 6.36 -27.09
N GLY A 988 -21.77 6.10 -28.35
CA GLY A 988 -23.15 5.97 -28.83
C GLY A 988 -23.81 4.60 -28.59
N ALA A 989 -25.12 4.53 -28.86
CA ALA A 989 -25.97 3.38 -28.52
C ALA A 989 -25.74 2.09 -29.33
N ASN A 990 -24.95 2.13 -30.43
CA ASN A 990 -24.74 0.94 -31.28
C ASN A 990 -23.36 0.94 -31.98
N PRO A 991 -22.28 0.51 -31.30
CA PRO A 991 -20.91 0.60 -31.83
C PRO A 991 -20.62 -0.32 -33.03
N GLN A 992 -21.40 -1.38 -33.27
CA GLN A 992 -21.19 -2.31 -34.39
C GLN A 992 -21.58 -1.74 -35.76
N SER A 993 -22.54 -0.81 -35.84
CA SER A 993 -23.02 -0.26 -37.12
C SER A 993 -22.07 0.73 -37.80
N ALA A 994 -20.95 1.09 -37.16
CA ALA A 994 -19.97 2.05 -37.69
C ALA A 994 -18.82 1.42 -38.50
N SER A 995 -18.74 0.07 -38.57
CA SER A 995 -17.65 -0.69 -39.22
C SER A 995 -17.32 -0.23 -40.66
N PRO A 996 -18.29 -0.10 -41.59
CA PRO A 996 -17.98 0.18 -42.99
C PRO A 996 -17.48 1.62 -43.22
N ALA A 997 -18.01 2.58 -42.47
CA ALA A 997 -17.59 3.98 -42.53
C ALA A 997 -16.20 4.19 -41.91
N ARG A 998 -15.88 3.45 -40.84
CA ARG A 998 -14.55 3.39 -40.22
C ARG A 998 -13.50 2.83 -41.19
N HIS A 999 -13.85 1.76 -41.89
CA HIS A 999 -12.99 1.10 -42.87
C HIS A 999 -12.65 2.03 -44.05
N GLY A 1000 -13.66 2.68 -44.65
CA GLY A 1000 -13.45 3.61 -45.77
C GLY A 1000 -12.69 4.90 -45.41
N LEU A 1001 -12.55 5.21 -44.12
CA LEU A 1001 -11.75 6.32 -43.60
C LEU A 1001 -10.30 5.91 -43.33
N ILE A 1002 -10.10 4.73 -42.72
CA ILE A 1002 -8.77 4.13 -42.53
C ILE A 1002 -8.11 3.92 -43.89
N VAL A 1003 -8.80 3.34 -44.88
CA VAL A 1003 -8.26 3.14 -46.24
C VAL A 1003 -7.79 4.45 -46.87
N ARG A 1004 -8.56 5.54 -46.76
CA ARG A 1004 -8.14 6.86 -47.28
C ARG A 1004 -6.92 7.45 -46.57
N PHE A 1005 -6.80 7.21 -45.27
CA PHE A 1005 -5.63 7.61 -44.49
C PHE A 1005 -4.39 6.77 -44.86
N LEU A 1006 -4.55 5.46 -45.05
CA LEU A 1006 -3.50 4.55 -45.50
C LEU A 1006 -3.00 4.91 -46.91
N ASP A 1007 -3.92 5.22 -47.83
CA ASP A 1007 -3.61 5.68 -49.19
C ASP A 1007 -2.87 7.03 -49.20
N TRP A 1008 -3.12 7.89 -48.21
CA TRP A 1008 -2.42 9.16 -48.00
C TRP A 1008 -1.04 8.99 -47.36
N ALA A 1009 -0.91 8.12 -46.35
CA ALA A 1009 0.37 7.79 -45.72
C ALA A 1009 1.36 7.23 -46.77
N ALA A 1010 0.85 6.46 -47.73
CA ALA A 1010 1.58 5.97 -48.88
C ALA A 1010 2.02 7.07 -49.89
N GLN A 1011 1.43 8.27 -49.84
CA GLN A 1011 1.76 9.42 -50.72
C GLN A 1011 2.78 10.39 -50.09
N ILE A 1012 2.80 10.54 -48.77
CA ILE A 1012 3.75 11.44 -48.06
C ILE A 1012 5.09 10.75 -47.81
N LEU A 1013 5.04 9.47 -47.49
CA LEU A 1013 6.18 8.57 -47.45
C LEU A 1013 5.98 7.67 -48.69
N PRO A 1014 6.81 7.74 -49.74
CA PRO A 1014 6.63 6.93 -50.96
C PRO A 1014 6.82 5.42 -50.66
N TRP A 1015 5.82 4.76 -50.08
CA TRP A 1015 5.97 3.53 -49.28
C TRP A 1015 5.00 2.40 -49.62
N HIS A 1016 4.32 2.38 -50.78
CA HIS A 1016 3.50 1.22 -51.17
C HIS A 1016 3.36 1.07 -52.69
N ALA A 1017 4.26 0.30 -53.31
CA ALA A 1017 3.97 -0.28 -54.62
C ALA A 1017 4.02 -1.81 -54.63
N ASP A 1018 4.89 -2.48 -53.87
CA ASP A 1018 5.16 -3.89 -54.25
C ASP A 1018 4.97 -5.02 -53.22
N ARG A 1019 4.88 -4.84 -51.88
CA ARG A 1019 4.90 -6.02 -50.99
C ARG A 1019 4.12 -5.99 -49.66
N VAL A 1020 2.90 -5.47 -49.63
CA VAL A 1020 1.89 -5.96 -48.68
C VAL A 1020 0.60 -6.17 -49.44
N ASN A 1021 0.14 -7.42 -49.50
CA ASN A 1021 -1.13 -7.79 -50.11
C ASN A 1021 -2.26 -6.98 -49.48
N GLN A 1022 -2.78 -5.99 -50.21
CA GLN A 1022 -4.06 -5.30 -49.91
C GLN A 1022 -5.24 -6.28 -49.75
N LYS A 1023 -5.08 -7.55 -50.16
CA LYS A 1023 -6.04 -8.62 -49.92
C LYS A 1023 -6.15 -9.08 -48.47
N GLN A 1024 -5.09 -9.04 -47.65
CA GLN A 1024 -5.10 -9.71 -46.35
C GLN A 1024 -5.86 -8.92 -45.26
N TYR A 1025 -5.78 -7.59 -45.26
CA TYR A 1025 -6.57 -6.73 -44.36
C TYR A 1025 -8.06 -6.67 -44.77
N GLY A 1026 -8.34 -6.77 -46.07
CA GLY A 1026 -9.70 -6.89 -46.60
C GLY A 1026 -10.34 -8.26 -46.32
N GLU A 1027 -9.58 -9.35 -46.48
CA GLU A 1027 -10.07 -10.73 -46.28
C GLU A 1027 -10.20 -11.10 -44.79
N GLN A 1028 -9.36 -10.60 -43.89
CA GLN A 1028 -9.53 -10.85 -42.43
C GLN A 1028 -10.79 -10.16 -41.89
N VAL A 1029 -11.02 -8.89 -42.25
CA VAL A 1029 -12.20 -8.14 -41.82
C VAL A 1029 -13.49 -8.68 -42.47
N LEU A 1030 -13.44 -9.12 -43.73
CA LEU A 1030 -14.57 -9.76 -44.39
C LEU A 1030 -14.84 -11.19 -43.87
N SER A 1031 -13.82 -11.92 -43.39
CA SER A 1031 -14.01 -13.26 -42.80
C SER A 1031 -14.64 -13.21 -41.41
N ASP A 1032 -14.32 -12.18 -40.63
CA ASP A 1032 -14.93 -11.94 -39.31
C ASP A 1032 -16.37 -11.37 -39.43
N GLU A 1033 -16.71 -10.68 -40.53
CA GLU A 1033 -18.09 -10.23 -40.82
C GLU A 1033 -18.99 -11.34 -41.43
N GLN A 1034 -18.43 -12.40 -42.01
CA GLN A 1034 -19.21 -13.54 -42.56
C GLN A 1034 -19.40 -14.71 -41.58
N GLN A 1035 -18.73 -14.74 -40.43
CA GLN A 1035 -18.89 -15.76 -39.38
C GLN A 1035 -19.49 -15.24 -38.05
N GLY A 1036 -20.00 -14.01 -38.02
CA GLY A 1036 -20.75 -13.42 -36.89
C GLY A 1036 -22.21 -13.81 -36.84
#